data_AF-A0A0B7BAU7-F1
#
_entry.id   AF-A0A0B7BAU7-F1
#
_cell.length_a   1.000
_cell.length_b   1.000
_cell.length_c   1.000
_cell.angle_alpha   90.00
_cell.angle_beta   90.00
_cell.angle_gamma   90.00
#
_symmetry.space_group_name_H-M   'P 1'
#
loop_
_entity.id
_entity.type
_entity.pdbx_description
1 polymer ?
#
loop_
_entity_poly.entity_id
_entity_poly.type
_entity_poly.pdbx_seq_one_letter_code
_entity_poly.pdbx_strand_id
1 'polypeptide(L)'
;MLSHLFNAHGQLCASHPWEVLIGTITITISLMSMSLWATHNKVCGWNYVCANEEEMKSSDLIILSLTRCLAIMYIYLQFRNLRKLGSKYLLGLAGVFTIFSSFIFSIAIANMIGFDLNGLNEALPFFLLLVDLSKASALARFTLTAASQDELQKNIGRGMAIVGPAITLDALVETLAIGVGTLSGVRQLETMCCFGCLSVIANYLAFMTFYPACLSLALEVSRDRNNGRPLQQLQQLAKVLQKEEEEKKPNPVTQRVKIIMSVGLVLVHAHSRFAAETDITDSSLSPKHIGDHKVHPDHPLWQFYIGKFLTPNFDYGLTLILAFALAVKYVFFDDKVEQEVQKLLTVHTVQKNGCVNSEVAQSCKPKLNLVMKLQEIKHCNGVIPISDEQVKNIKPAFFLGSPDVDDNSSEEDTQRDNELSCSHIETQTDPEEAITGSMMDNVHLSKFHYEPKLSDTPPRQQEDCVAIMNSDVGSVALTDEEVKMLVKSKHIPAYKLESVLSNHTRGVAIRRQMLAELLPCKTAMNSLPFMNYDYKYVDGACCENVIGYMPVPVGVAGPLLLDGVLYHVPMATTEGCLVASTNRGCRALEQSNGVTSTVTNDGMTRGPVVRFPTAARASVVKQWLEIPDNFDLVKECFDATSRFARLKKLHIGQAGRSLYIRFVSTTGDAMGMNMLSKGSEKSLNMLIETFPDMEIISLSGNYCTDKKPAAINWIEGRGKSVVCEAIVKSHVVKNMLKTTVPALVELNISKNLVGSAMAGSIGGFNAHASNIVTALYIAAGQDPAQNIASSNCLMLMEATGPLNDDLHISCTMPSIEVGTVGGGTVLPPQAACLEMLGVKGSNNENPGENARRFARIVCGTVLAGELSLMSALAAGHLVKSHLKHNRSTINMAPTNVSPVQPPSLKHAATSPGMCISQAS
;
A
#
# COMPACT_ATOMS: atom_id res chain seq x y z
N MET A 1 -6.41 36.38 30.67
CA MET A 1 -5.79 35.05 30.75
C MET A 1 -6.26 34.11 29.64
N LEU A 2 -7.56 33.80 29.51
CA LEU A 2 -8.07 32.83 28.52
C LEU A 2 -7.66 33.13 27.06
N SER A 3 -7.83 34.38 26.59
CA SER A 3 -7.46 34.75 25.21
C SER A 3 -5.97 34.60 24.90
N HIS A 4 -5.09 34.70 25.90
CA HIS A 4 -3.66 34.50 25.72
C HIS A 4 -3.32 33.02 25.53
N LEU A 5 -4.06 32.13 26.18
CA LEU A 5 -3.90 30.68 26.03
C LEU A 5 -4.35 30.20 24.65
N PHE A 6 -5.50 30.70 24.16
CA PHE A 6 -5.95 30.42 22.79
C PHE A 6 -5.02 31.02 21.73
N ASN A 7 -4.39 32.17 22.01
CA ASN A 7 -3.39 32.75 21.12
C ASN A 7 -2.16 31.84 20.98
N ALA A 8 -1.58 31.43 22.11
CA ALA A 8 -0.42 30.55 22.14
C ALA A 8 -0.71 29.18 21.50
N HIS A 9 -1.89 28.60 21.77
CA HIS A 9 -2.31 27.32 21.18
C HIS A 9 -2.48 27.42 19.66
N GLY A 10 -3.12 28.49 19.17
CA GLY A 10 -3.28 28.72 17.73
C GLY A 10 -1.95 28.96 17.01
N GLN A 11 -1.00 29.65 17.64
CA GLN A 11 0.35 29.82 17.09
C GLN A 11 1.12 28.50 17.02
N LEU A 12 1.04 27.66 18.06
CA LEU A 12 1.67 26.34 18.07
C LEU A 12 1.14 25.45 16.94
N CYS A 13 -0.18 25.41 16.75
CA CYS A 13 -0.79 24.62 15.68
C CYS A 13 -0.41 25.14 14.29
N ALA A 14 -0.19 26.45 14.14
CA ALA A 14 0.20 27.07 12.89
C ALA A 14 1.70 26.97 12.58
N SER A 15 2.57 26.93 13.61
CA SER A 15 4.03 26.88 13.46
C SER A 15 4.57 25.47 13.21
N HIS A 16 3.87 24.45 13.70
CA HIS A 16 4.21 23.03 13.54
C HIS A 16 3.05 22.24 12.90
N PRO A 17 2.63 22.58 11.67
CA PRO A 17 1.44 21.99 11.07
C PRO A 17 1.61 20.49 10.81
N TRP A 18 2.80 20.03 10.39
CA TRP A 18 3.05 18.61 10.10
C TRP A 18 3.03 17.75 11.36
N GLU A 19 3.65 18.22 12.44
CA GLU A 19 3.72 17.51 13.72
C GLU A 19 2.34 17.41 14.36
N VAL A 20 1.52 18.45 14.27
CA VAL A 20 0.14 18.44 14.77
C VAL A 20 -0.74 17.52 13.93
N LEU A 21 -0.64 17.55 12.59
CA LEU A 21 -1.44 16.68 11.72
C LEU A 21 -1.07 15.21 11.90
N ILE A 22 0.22 14.87 11.85
CA ILE A 22 0.70 13.50 12.01
C ILE A 22 0.41 13.00 13.43
N GLY A 23 0.63 13.82 14.46
CA GLY A 23 0.32 13.48 15.84
C GLY A 23 -1.17 13.18 16.04
N THR A 24 -2.05 14.04 15.54
CA THR A 24 -3.51 13.85 15.68
C THR A 24 -4.01 12.61 14.92
N ILE A 25 -3.51 12.39 13.71
CA ILE A 25 -3.85 11.19 12.91
C ILE A 25 -3.32 9.92 13.59
N THR A 26 -2.08 9.95 14.10
CA THR A 26 -1.47 8.80 14.78
C THR A 26 -2.22 8.44 16.06
N ILE A 27 -2.62 9.44 16.86
CA ILE A 27 -3.47 9.21 18.04
C ILE A 27 -4.81 8.60 17.63
N THR A 28 -5.45 9.13 16.58
CA THR A 28 -6.73 8.62 16.09
C THR A 28 -6.63 7.17 15.62
N ILE A 29 -5.59 6.83 14.84
CA ILE A 29 -5.33 5.46 14.36
C ILE A 29 -4.98 4.53 15.53
N SER A 30 -4.22 5.02 16.51
CA SER A 30 -3.86 4.24 17.71
C SER A 30 -5.10 3.92 18.55
N LEU A 31 -6.00 4.89 18.74
CA LEU A 31 -7.27 4.70 19.44
C LEU A 31 -8.20 3.72 18.69
N MET A 32 -8.27 3.82 17.36
CA MET A 32 -9.00 2.83 16.54
C MET A 32 -8.37 1.43 16.63
N SER A 33 -7.04 1.33 16.74
CA SER A 33 -6.34 0.03 16.81
C SER A 33 -6.45 -0.64 18.18
N MET A 34 -6.48 0.13 19.27
CA MET A 34 -6.64 -0.41 20.63
C MET A 34 -8.03 -1.01 20.89
N SER A 35 -9.06 -0.55 20.18
CA SER A 35 -10.45 -1.05 20.34
C SER A 35 -10.78 -2.31 19.53
N LEU A 36 -9.91 -2.73 18.59
CA LEU A 36 -10.07 -4.03 17.91
C LEU A 36 -9.92 -5.24 18.86
N TRP A 37 -9.47 -5.01 20.09
CA TRP A 37 -9.16 -6.04 21.09
C TRP A 37 -10.07 -6.02 22.32
N ALA A 38 -11.06 -5.10 22.42
CA ALA A 38 -11.75 -4.79 23.68
C ALA A 38 -13.29 -4.91 23.69
N THR A 39 -13.93 -5.64 22.78
CA THR A 39 -15.38 -5.93 22.89
C THR A 39 -15.70 -7.41 22.81
N HIS A 40 -16.15 -7.96 23.93
CA HIS A 40 -16.74 -9.29 24.07
C HIS A 40 -18.23 -9.29 23.67
N ASN A 41 -18.60 -10.27 22.84
CA ASN A 41 -19.83 -11.08 22.79
C ASN A 41 -21.21 -10.44 23.04
N LYS A 42 -21.90 -10.07 21.95
CA LYS A 42 -23.23 -10.60 21.57
C LYS A 42 -23.59 -10.12 20.15
N VAL A 43 -23.18 -10.87 19.13
CA VAL A 43 -23.74 -10.72 17.77
C VAL A 43 -24.90 -11.70 17.65
N CYS A 44 -26.12 -11.18 17.54
CA CYS A 44 -27.30 -11.98 17.23
C CYS A 44 -27.06 -12.67 15.87
N GLY A 45 -27.26 -13.99 15.80
CA GLY A 45 -27.04 -14.74 14.56
C GLY A 45 -28.04 -14.35 13.47
N TRP A 46 -27.58 -14.28 12.22
CA TRP A 46 -28.36 -13.85 11.04
C TRP A 46 -29.63 -14.67 10.75
N ASN A 47 -29.84 -15.79 11.45
CA ASN A 47 -31.00 -16.68 11.32
C ASN A 47 -32.00 -16.59 12.48
N TYR A 48 -31.81 -15.67 13.43
CA TYR A 48 -32.74 -15.45 14.54
C TYR A 48 -33.18 -14.00 14.58
N VAL A 49 -34.48 -13.77 14.78
CA VAL A 49 -35.01 -12.43 15.05
C VAL A 49 -34.62 -12.06 16.48
N CYS A 50 -33.73 -11.07 16.63
CA CYS A 50 -33.57 -10.37 17.89
C CYS A 50 -34.80 -9.48 18.10
N ALA A 51 -35.52 -9.67 19.21
CA ALA A 51 -36.77 -8.96 19.46
C ALA A 51 -36.55 -7.44 19.62
N ASN A 52 -37.44 -6.70 18.96
CA ASN A 52 -37.72 -5.26 18.99
C ASN A 52 -36.87 -4.36 18.07
N GLU A 53 -36.95 -4.57 16.75
CA GLU A 53 -37.19 -3.43 15.87
C GLU A 53 -38.69 -3.11 15.99
N GLU A 54 -39.02 -2.06 16.74
CA GLU A 54 -40.33 -1.42 16.55
C GLU A 54 -40.43 -1.06 15.07
N GLU A 55 -41.51 -1.45 14.40
CA GLU A 55 -41.80 -1.02 13.03
C GLU A 55 -41.70 0.52 12.98
N MET A 56 -40.58 1.03 12.44
CA MET A 56 -40.42 2.46 12.19
C MET A 56 -41.62 2.90 11.37
N LYS A 57 -42.41 3.82 11.93
CA LYS A 57 -43.61 4.31 11.23
C LYS A 57 -43.15 4.95 9.93
N SER A 58 -43.99 4.88 8.89
CA SER A 58 -43.72 5.57 7.62
C SER A 58 -43.43 7.08 7.80
N SER A 59 -43.85 7.68 8.91
CA SER A 59 -43.47 9.04 9.33
C SER A 59 -41.98 9.20 9.62
N ASP A 60 -41.34 8.21 10.22
CA ASP A 60 -39.95 8.32 10.72
C ASP A 60 -38.95 8.21 9.55
N LEU A 61 -39.28 7.42 8.52
CA LEU A 61 -38.55 7.36 7.25
C LEU A 61 -38.63 8.70 6.49
N ILE A 62 -39.80 9.34 6.46
CA ILE A 62 -39.99 10.66 5.85
C ILE A 62 -39.19 11.73 6.61
N ILE A 63 -39.24 11.71 7.94
CA ILE A 63 -38.51 12.66 8.80
C ILE A 63 -37.00 12.48 8.61
N LEU A 64 -36.50 11.25 8.59
CA LEU A 64 -35.08 10.95 8.40
C LEU A 64 -34.59 11.40 7.00
N SER A 65 -35.42 11.22 5.98
CA SER A 65 -35.15 11.66 4.60
C SER A 65 -35.15 13.17 4.44
N LEU A 66 -36.10 13.87 5.06
CA LEU A 66 -36.11 15.33 5.11
C LEU A 66 -34.88 15.86 5.83
N THR A 67 -34.51 15.24 6.96
CA THR A 67 -33.32 15.62 7.74
C THR A 67 -32.03 15.42 6.94
N ARG A 68 -31.91 14.34 6.17
CA ARG A 68 -30.78 14.10 5.24
C ARG A 68 -30.70 15.14 4.13
N CYS A 69 -31.84 15.48 3.52
CA CYS A 69 -31.89 16.51 2.47
C CYS A 69 -31.52 17.89 3.02
N LEU A 70 -31.99 18.24 4.22
CA LEU A 70 -31.65 19.48 4.92
C LEU A 70 -30.16 19.53 5.29
N ALA A 71 -29.57 18.42 5.76
CA ALA A 71 -28.16 18.33 6.07
C ALA A 71 -27.28 18.59 4.83
N ILE A 72 -27.60 17.96 3.69
CA ILE A 72 -26.87 18.16 2.42
C ILE A 72 -27.03 19.62 1.94
N MET A 73 -28.24 20.19 2.04
CA MET A 73 -28.47 21.59 1.67
C MET A 73 -27.72 22.57 2.59
N TYR A 74 -27.69 22.30 3.89
CA TYR A 74 -26.94 23.08 4.88
C TYR A 74 -25.43 23.07 4.58
N ILE A 75 -24.86 21.89 4.29
CA ILE A 75 -23.47 21.75 3.86
C ILE A 75 -23.21 22.58 2.60
N TYR A 76 -24.05 22.46 1.57
CA TYR A 76 -23.91 23.25 0.34
C TYR A 76 -23.94 24.76 0.61
N LEU A 77 -24.83 25.25 1.49
CA LEU A 77 -24.88 26.65 1.89
C LEU A 77 -23.63 27.10 2.64
N GLN A 78 -23.10 26.26 3.53
CA GLN A 78 -21.85 26.51 4.24
C GLN A 78 -20.64 26.58 3.29
N PHE A 79 -20.55 25.67 2.31
CA PHE A 79 -19.52 25.70 1.27
C PHE A 79 -19.64 26.92 0.34
N ARG A 80 -20.86 27.38 0.06
CA ARG A 80 -21.12 28.62 -0.69
C ARG A 80 -20.71 29.86 0.12
N ASN A 81 -20.93 29.86 1.43
CA ASN A 81 -20.47 30.93 2.31
C ASN A 81 -18.94 30.97 2.44
N LEU A 82 -18.26 29.81 2.50
CA LEU A 82 -16.80 29.73 2.46
C LEU A 82 -16.24 30.23 1.12
N ARG A 83 -16.90 29.93 -0.01
CA ARG A 83 -16.50 30.41 -1.34
C ARG A 83 -16.53 31.93 -1.46
N LYS A 84 -17.47 32.62 -0.79
CA LYS A 84 -17.55 34.10 -0.78
C LYS A 84 -16.29 34.77 -0.22
N LEU A 85 -15.41 34.02 0.46
CA LEU A 85 -14.24 34.53 1.17
C LEU A 85 -12.90 34.38 0.41
N GLY A 86 -12.86 33.55 -0.63
CA GLY A 86 -11.71 33.44 -1.54
C GLY A 86 -11.17 32.03 -1.77
N SER A 87 -10.55 31.86 -2.95
CA SER A 87 -10.04 30.63 -3.59
C SER A 87 -11.09 29.56 -3.88
N LYS A 88 -11.29 29.26 -5.17
CA LYS A 88 -12.28 28.31 -5.72
C LYS A 88 -12.21 26.90 -5.12
N TYR A 89 -11.07 26.49 -4.57
CA TYR A 89 -10.83 25.11 -4.09
C TYR A 89 -10.13 24.99 -2.73
N LEU A 90 -9.28 25.95 -2.35
CA LEU A 90 -8.35 25.75 -1.22
C LEU A 90 -9.05 25.76 0.15
N LEU A 91 -9.94 26.72 0.38
CA LEU A 91 -10.66 26.84 1.65
C LEU A 91 -11.79 25.81 1.77
N GLY A 92 -12.37 25.40 0.64
CA GLY A 92 -13.31 24.29 0.58
C GLY A 92 -12.65 22.96 0.93
N LEU A 93 -11.45 22.69 0.42
CA LEU A 93 -10.72 21.46 0.71
C LEU A 93 -10.38 21.34 2.20
N ALA A 94 -9.92 22.43 2.85
CA ALA A 94 -9.68 22.46 4.29
C ALA A 94 -10.96 22.16 5.10
N GLY A 95 -12.11 22.72 4.70
CA GLY A 95 -13.40 22.45 5.36
C GLY A 95 -13.88 21.01 5.22
N VAL A 96 -13.72 20.39 4.04
CA VAL A 96 -14.04 18.96 3.83
C VAL A 96 -13.16 18.06 4.70
N PHE A 97 -11.85 18.33 4.73
CA PHE A 97 -10.92 17.55 5.55
C PHE A 97 -11.23 17.67 7.05
N THR A 98 -11.71 18.82 7.53
CA THR A 98 -12.14 18.97 8.93
C THR A 98 -13.42 18.19 9.23
N ILE A 99 -14.43 18.20 8.35
CA ILE A 99 -15.65 17.38 8.54
C ILE A 99 -15.27 15.89 8.58
N PHE A 100 -14.43 15.45 7.64
CA PHE A 100 -14.00 14.06 7.56
C PHE A 100 -13.17 13.64 8.79
N SER A 101 -12.21 14.47 9.20
CA SER A 101 -11.39 14.20 10.39
C SER A 101 -12.23 14.18 11.67
N SER A 102 -13.21 15.08 11.79
CA SER A 102 -14.15 15.12 12.92
C SER A 102 -14.97 13.83 13.01
N PHE A 103 -15.49 13.35 11.86
CA PHE A 103 -16.28 12.11 11.79
C PHE A 103 -15.47 10.87 12.20
N ILE A 104 -14.25 10.71 11.67
CA ILE A 104 -13.37 9.60 12.03
C ILE A 104 -13.00 9.64 13.52
N PHE A 105 -12.75 10.84 14.06
CA PHE A 105 -12.46 11.02 15.47
C PHE A 105 -13.67 10.73 16.37
N SER A 106 -14.90 11.08 15.95
CA SER A 106 -16.14 10.71 16.65
C SER A 106 -16.33 9.19 16.72
N ILE A 107 -16.07 8.47 15.62
CA ILE A 107 -16.14 7.00 15.59
C ILE A 107 -15.08 6.39 16.51
N ALA A 108 -13.86 6.90 16.48
CA ALA A 108 -12.78 6.41 17.34
C ALA A 108 -13.12 6.56 18.83
N ILE A 109 -13.71 7.69 19.24
CA ILE A 109 -14.17 7.92 20.62
C ILE A 109 -15.39 7.05 20.96
N ALA A 110 -16.37 6.92 20.06
CA ALA A 110 -17.55 6.08 20.28
C ALA A 110 -17.17 4.61 20.53
N ASN A 111 -16.20 4.10 19.77
CA ASN A 111 -15.67 2.75 19.93
C ASN A 111 -14.86 2.57 21.22
N MET A 112 -14.15 3.62 21.67
CA MET A 112 -13.42 3.60 22.95
C MET A 112 -14.36 3.48 24.15
N ILE A 113 -15.57 4.03 24.07
CA ILE A 113 -16.57 4.01 25.15
C ILE A 113 -17.46 2.75 25.09
N GLY A 114 -17.28 1.90 24.06
CA GLY A 114 -17.98 0.61 23.94
C GLY A 114 -19.43 0.71 23.50
N PHE A 115 -19.80 1.75 22.75
CA PHE A 115 -21.15 1.91 22.23
C PHE A 115 -21.41 1.06 20.97
N ASP A 116 -22.58 0.42 20.90
CA ASP A 116 -23.02 -0.32 19.72
C ASP A 116 -23.26 0.64 18.53
N LEU A 117 -22.49 0.46 17.46
CA LEU A 117 -22.54 1.29 16.24
C LEU A 117 -23.79 1.04 15.36
N ASN A 118 -24.75 0.22 15.81
CA ASN A 118 -25.89 -0.24 15.01
C ASN A 118 -26.83 0.89 14.56
N GLY A 119 -26.73 2.10 15.13
CA GLY A 119 -27.51 3.29 14.74
C GLY A 119 -26.72 4.39 14.01
N LEU A 120 -25.46 4.15 13.63
CA LEU A 120 -24.57 5.20 13.08
C LEU A 120 -25.12 5.84 11.79
N ASN A 121 -25.75 5.03 10.93
CA ASN A 121 -26.33 5.49 9.66
C ASN A 121 -27.57 6.39 9.84
N GLU A 122 -28.26 6.27 10.98
CA GLU A 122 -29.41 7.11 11.32
C GLU A 122 -28.96 8.42 11.99
N ALA A 123 -27.84 8.41 12.69
CA ALA A 123 -27.29 9.57 13.40
C ALA A 123 -26.41 10.51 12.53
N LEU A 124 -25.90 10.02 11.39
CA LEU A 124 -25.04 10.78 10.46
C LEU A 124 -25.63 12.12 9.96
N PRO A 125 -26.93 12.25 9.65
CA PRO A 125 -27.53 13.53 9.25
C PRO A 125 -27.52 14.57 10.36
N PHE A 126 -27.69 14.13 11.61
CA PHE A 126 -27.64 14.99 12.79
C PHE A 126 -26.21 15.47 13.04
N PHE A 127 -25.21 14.58 12.92
CA PHE A 127 -23.79 14.95 12.95
C PHE A 127 -23.50 16.09 11.98
N LEU A 128 -23.94 15.95 10.72
CA LEU A 128 -23.70 16.95 9.68
C LEU A 128 -24.41 18.30 9.91
N LEU A 129 -25.55 18.30 10.61
CA LEU A 129 -26.26 19.52 11.00
C LEU A 129 -25.59 20.25 12.17
N LEU A 130 -24.97 19.50 13.10
CA LEU A 130 -24.27 20.04 14.27
C LEU A 130 -22.89 20.64 13.93
N VAL A 131 -22.30 20.27 12.78
CA VAL A 131 -21.02 20.85 12.35
C VAL A 131 -21.22 22.27 11.80
N ASP A 132 -20.86 23.28 12.59
CA ASP A 132 -20.87 24.69 12.16
C ASP A 132 -19.52 25.13 11.54
N LEU A 133 -19.45 25.11 10.20
CA LEU A 133 -18.31 25.64 9.44
C LEU A 133 -18.27 27.18 9.34
N SER A 134 -19.30 27.89 9.80
CA SER A 134 -19.35 29.35 9.70
C SER A 134 -18.26 30.00 10.56
N LYS A 135 -17.89 29.40 11.69
CA LYS A 135 -16.78 29.84 12.55
C LYS A 135 -15.40 29.55 11.93
N ALA A 136 -15.30 28.48 11.15
CA ALA A 136 -14.13 28.15 10.33
C ALA A 136 -13.83 29.28 9.34
N SER A 137 -14.90 29.81 8.74
CA SER A 137 -14.86 30.91 7.79
C SER A 137 -14.36 32.21 8.43
N ALA A 138 -14.73 32.49 9.69
CA ALA A 138 -14.25 33.65 10.44
C ALA A 138 -12.74 33.55 10.74
N LEU A 139 -12.26 32.37 11.15
CA LEU A 139 -10.82 32.14 11.37
C LEU A 139 -10.01 32.28 10.07
N ALA A 140 -10.53 31.78 8.95
CA ALA A 140 -9.89 31.88 7.64
C ALA A 140 -9.70 33.34 7.18
N ARG A 141 -10.61 34.26 7.53
CA ARG A 141 -10.48 35.68 7.18
C ARG A 141 -9.26 36.35 7.82
N PHE A 142 -8.89 35.97 9.04
CA PHE A 142 -7.67 36.47 9.70
C PHE A 142 -6.40 36.04 8.98
N THR A 143 -6.43 34.89 8.28
CA THR A 143 -5.26 34.33 7.60
C THR A 143 -5.01 34.92 6.21
N LEU A 144 -6.07 35.30 5.50
CA LEU A 144 -6.01 35.84 4.14
C LEU A 144 -5.39 37.25 4.04
N THR A 145 -5.18 37.93 5.17
CA THR A 145 -4.56 39.26 5.25
C THR A 145 -3.04 39.23 5.42
N ALA A 146 -2.45 38.10 5.79
CA ALA A 146 -1.02 38.00 6.04
C ALA A 146 -0.20 38.26 4.77
N ALA A 147 0.92 38.96 4.90
CA ALA A 147 1.88 39.19 3.81
C ALA A 147 3.11 38.28 3.91
N SER A 148 3.43 37.79 5.12
CA SER A 148 4.56 36.87 5.38
C SER A 148 4.11 35.57 6.08
N GLN A 149 5.01 34.60 6.23
CA GLN A 149 4.74 33.35 6.97
C GLN A 149 4.66 33.60 8.49
N ASP A 150 5.57 34.41 9.03
CA ASP A 150 5.54 34.79 10.45
C ASP A 150 4.25 35.56 10.81
N GLU A 151 3.75 36.39 9.87
CA GLU A 151 2.49 37.09 10.03
C GLU A 151 1.27 36.16 9.91
N LEU A 152 1.36 35.10 9.07
CA LEU A 152 0.30 34.09 8.95
C LEU A 152 0.09 33.36 10.28
N GLN A 153 1.17 32.89 10.91
CA GLN A 153 1.12 32.18 12.19
C GLN A 153 0.58 33.09 13.31
N LYS A 154 1.05 34.35 13.37
CA LYS A 154 0.58 35.33 14.35
C LYS A 154 -0.90 35.70 14.15
N ASN A 155 -1.35 35.80 12.91
CA ASN A 155 -2.75 36.10 12.58
C ASN A 155 -3.69 34.92 12.90
N ILE A 156 -3.26 33.67 12.68
CA ILE A 156 -4.00 32.48 13.13
C ILE A 156 -4.15 32.49 14.65
N GLY A 157 -3.06 32.73 15.39
CA GLY A 157 -3.10 32.87 16.85
C GLY A 157 -4.05 33.98 17.32
N ARG A 158 -4.02 35.16 16.68
CA ARG A 158 -4.94 36.26 16.99
C ARG A 158 -6.40 35.91 16.70
N GLY A 159 -6.67 35.23 15.59
CA GLY A 159 -8.01 34.75 15.25
C GLY A 159 -8.55 33.75 16.28
N MET A 160 -7.72 32.80 16.72
CA MET A 160 -8.07 31.84 17.77
C MET A 160 -8.32 32.52 19.13
N ALA A 161 -7.59 33.59 19.45
CA ALA A 161 -7.81 34.36 20.68
C ALA A 161 -9.17 35.08 20.76
N ILE A 162 -9.74 35.43 19.60
CA ILE A 162 -11.01 36.15 19.48
C ILE A 162 -12.18 35.17 19.33
N VAL A 163 -12.05 34.18 18.44
CA VAL A 163 -13.14 33.26 18.09
C VAL A 163 -13.19 32.04 19.01
N GLY A 164 -12.03 31.58 19.51
CA GLY A 164 -11.89 30.38 20.34
C GLY A 164 -12.79 30.35 21.58
N PRO A 165 -12.80 31.39 22.44
CA PRO A 165 -13.64 31.40 23.64
C PRO A 165 -15.14 31.26 23.34
N ALA A 166 -15.62 31.83 22.23
CA ALA A 166 -17.02 31.71 21.83
C ALA A 166 -17.35 30.29 21.35
N ILE A 167 -16.45 29.67 20.57
CA ILE A 167 -16.62 28.29 20.10
C ILE A 167 -16.60 27.30 21.25
N THR A 168 -15.69 27.45 22.23
CA THR A 168 -15.65 26.59 23.42
C THR A 168 -16.95 26.68 24.20
N LEU A 169 -17.48 27.90 24.38
CA LEU A 169 -18.75 28.09 25.08
C LEU A 169 -19.93 27.50 24.30
N ASP A 170 -19.95 27.65 22.98
CA ASP A 170 -20.99 27.08 22.12
C ASP A 170 -20.97 25.55 22.17
N ALA A 171 -19.80 24.92 22.06
CA ALA A 171 -19.64 23.46 22.15
C ALA A 171 -20.05 22.91 23.53
N LEU A 172 -19.71 23.62 24.62
CA LEU A 172 -20.12 23.24 25.97
C LEU A 172 -21.63 23.33 26.15
N VAL A 173 -22.25 24.43 25.72
CA VAL A 173 -23.70 24.63 25.77
C VAL A 173 -24.41 23.53 24.97
N GLU A 174 -23.95 23.27 23.76
CA GLU A 174 -24.53 22.30 22.84
C GLU A 174 -24.41 20.86 23.39
N THR A 175 -23.24 20.50 23.91
CA THR A 175 -23.00 19.20 24.56
C THR A 175 -23.91 19.01 25.77
N LEU A 176 -24.07 20.05 26.61
CA LEU A 176 -24.93 19.97 27.80
C LEU A 176 -26.41 19.90 27.43
N ALA A 177 -26.83 20.65 26.40
CA ALA A 177 -28.21 20.66 25.92
C ALA A 177 -28.60 19.33 25.27
N ILE A 178 -27.77 18.80 24.37
CA ILE A 178 -27.98 17.47 23.76
C ILE A 178 -27.90 16.39 24.84
N GLY A 179 -27.02 16.56 25.83
CA GLY A 179 -26.88 15.67 26.97
C GLY A 179 -28.20 15.46 27.71
N VAL A 180 -29.09 16.46 27.81
CA VAL A 180 -30.39 16.29 28.49
C VAL A 180 -31.21 15.16 27.85
N GLY A 181 -31.07 14.94 26.54
CA GLY A 181 -31.74 13.85 25.83
C GLY A 181 -31.25 12.45 26.20
N THR A 182 -30.04 12.31 26.78
CA THR A 182 -29.54 11.03 27.30
C THR A 182 -30.22 10.61 28.61
N LEU A 183 -31.10 11.44 29.15
CA LEU A 183 -31.87 11.19 30.37
C LEU A 183 -33.37 11.03 30.08
N SER A 184 -33.74 10.81 28.81
CA SER A 184 -35.13 10.79 28.36
C SER A 184 -35.89 9.49 28.65
N GLY A 185 -35.19 8.40 29.01
CA GLY A 185 -35.78 7.08 29.25
C GLY A 185 -36.11 6.30 27.97
N VAL A 186 -35.90 6.90 26.80
CA VAL A 186 -36.16 6.29 25.48
C VAL A 186 -34.84 5.84 24.87
N ARG A 187 -34.57 4.53 24.85
CA ARG A 187 -33.26 3.96 24.44
C ARG A 187 -32.73 4.49 23.10
N GLN A 188 -33.59 4.65 22.09
CA GLN A 188 -33.18 5.15 20.77
C GLN A 188 -32.74 6.61 20.85
N LEU A 189 -33.50 7.46 21.55
CA LEU A 189 -33.18 8.88 21.74
C LEU A 189 -31.91 9.06 22.58
N GLU A 190 -31.73 8.26 23.63
CA GLU A 190 -30.54 8.29 24.48
C GLU A 190 -29.27 7.94 23.69
N THR A 191 -29.36 6.93 22.81
CA THR A 191 -28.26 6.51 21.95
C THR A 191 -27.88 7.60 20.94
N MET A 192 -28.89 8.22 20.30
CA MET A 192 -28.67 9.33 19.35
C MET A 192 -28.09 10.58 20.02
N CYS A 193 -28.60 10.95 21.20
CA CYS A 193 -28.09 12.09 21.97
C CYS A 193 -26.67 11.83 22.49
N CYS A 194 -26.35 10.61 22.91
CA CYS A 194 -25.00 10.25 23.33
C CYS A 194 -24.00 10.39 22.17
N PHE A 195 -24.35 9.87 21.00
CA PHE A 195 -23.55 10.06 19.78
C PHE A 195 -23.42 11.54 19.40
N GLY A 196 -24.49 12.32 19.53
CA GLY A 196 -24.47 13.78 19.32
C GLY A 196 -23.49 14.51 20.25
N CYS A 197 -23.46 14.18 21.55
CA CYS A 197 -22.51 14.76 22.50
C CYS A 197 -21.05 14.45 22.13
N LEU A 198 -20.75 13.19 21.81
CA LEU A 198 -19.41 12.77 21.41
C LEU A 198 -18.98 13.44 20.10
N SER A 199 -19.93 13.62 19.19
CA SER A 199 -19.72 14.31 17.92
C SER A 199 -19.37 15.79 18.08
N VAL A 200 -20.06 16.51 18.96
CA VAL A 200 -19.79 17.93 19.24
C VAL A 200 -18.41 18.11 19.88
N ILE A 201 -18.02 17.24 20.83
CA ILE A 201 -16.70 17.26 21.46
C ILE A 201 -15.59 16.95 20.44
N ALA A 202 -15.80 15.92 19.61
CA ALA A 202 -14.87 15.54 18.56
C ALA A 202 -14.67 16.68 17.54
N ASN A 203 -15.77 17.31 17.11
CA ASN A 203 -15.74 18.44 16.20
C ASN A 203 -15.03 19.65 16.81
N TYR A 204 -15.26 19.95 18.08
CA TYR A 204 -14.55 21.00 18.81
C TYR A 204 -13.03 20.75 18.83
N LEU A 205 -12.60 19.52 19.13
CA LEU A 205 -11.18 19.16 19.18
C LEU A 205 -10.53 19.25 17.79
N ALA A 206 -11.19 18.73 16.75
CA ALA A 206 -10.74 18.85 15.37
C ALA A 206 -10.66 20.32 14.92
N PHE A 207 -11.62 21.15 15.32
CA PHE A 207 -11.61 22.58 15.00
C PHE A 207 -10.51 23.35 15.72
N MET A 208 -10.23 23.04 16.98
CA MET A 208 -9.23 23.77 17.77
C MET A 208 -7.79 23.42 17.41
N THR A 209 -7.55 22.20 16.87
CA THR A 209 -6.20 21.66 16.63
C THR A 209 -5.92 21.42 15.15
N PHE A 210 -6.73 20.59 14.50
CA PHE A 210 -6.53 20.13 13.12
C PHE A 210 -6.80 21.22 12.09
N TYR A 211 -7.86 22.02 12.27
CA TYR A 211 -8.23 23.06 11.31
C TYR A 211 -7.19 24.20 11.18
N PRO A 212 -6.64 24.79 12.27
CA PRO A 212 -5.58 25.80 12.18
C PRO A 212 -4.30 25.28 11.50
N ALA A 213 -3.92 24.02 11.76
CA ALA A 213 -2.76 23.37 11.15
C ALA A 213 -2.97 23.14 9.65
N CYS A 214 -4.14 22.59 9.26
CA CYS A 214 -4.52 22.43 7.86
C CYS A 214 -4.59 23.76 7.10
N LEU A 215 -5.14 24.81 7.73
CA LEU A 215 -5.26 26.13 7.14
C LEU A 215 -3.89 26.79 6.91
N SER A 216 -2.97 26.66 7.87
CA SER A 216 -1.57 27.13 7.74
C SER A 216 -0.87 26.45 6.55
N LEU A 217 -0.93 25.12 6.50
CA LEU A 217 -0.28 24.32 5.45
C LEU A 217 -0.91 24.55 4.06
N ALA A 218 -2.23 24.63 3.98
CA ALA A 218 -2.91 24.87 2.70
C ALA A 218 -2.52 26.23 2.10
N LEU A 219 -2.39 27.26 2.93
CA LEU A 219 -1.99 28.61 2.50
C LEU A 219 -0.48 28.69 2.21
N GLU A 220 0.36 27.92 2.89
CA GLU A 220 1.79 27.76 2.58
C GLU A 220 1.98 27.17 1.17
N VAL A 221 1.39 26.01 0.90
CA VAL A 221 1.47 25.33 -0.42
C VAL A 221 0.91 26.19 -1.54
N SER A 222 -0.13 27.00 -1.26
CA SER A 222 -0.72 27.89 -2.25
C SER A 222 0.15 29.12 -2.56
N ARG A 223 0.99 29.59 -1.63
CA ARG A 223 1.88 30.74 -1.84
C ARG A 223 3.08 30.37 -2.70
N ASP A 224 3.64 29.18 -2.51
CA ASP A 224 4.78 28.68 -3.30
C ASP A 224 4.41 28.44 -4.78
N ARG A 225 3.16 28.08 -5.06
CA ARG A 225 2.69 27.81 -6.42
C ARG A 225 2.54 29.05 -7.31
N ASN A 226 2.48 30.27 -6.74
CA ASN A 226 2.13 31.50 -7.47
C ASN A 226 3.25 32.57 -7.56
N ASN A 227 4.53 32.20 -7.39
CA ASN A 227 5.69 33.09 -7.58
C ASN A 227 5.57 34.48 -6.93
N GLY A 228 5.06 34.55 -5.70
CA GLY A 228 5.09 35.77 -4.89
C GLY A 228 4.32 36.98 -5.45
N ARG A 229 3.45 36.84 -6.47
CA ARG A 229 2.49 37.92 -6.78
C ARG A 229 1.46 37.95 -5.65
N PRO A 230 1.38 39.03 -4.86
CA PRO A 230 0.39 39.11 -3.80
C PRO A 230 -1.00 39.06 -4.44
N LEU A 231 -1.91 38.30 -3.84
CA LEU A 231 -3.35 38.51 -4.01
C LEU A 231 -3.70 39.87 -3.35
N GLN A 232 -3.16 40.97 -3.89
CA GLN A 232 -3.37 42.34 -3.43
C GLN A 232 -4.87 42.69 -3.38
N GLN A 233 -5.65 42.09 -4.29
CA GLN A 233 -7.12 42.20 -4.33
C GLN A 233 -7.82 41.50 -3.15
N LEU A 234 -7.35 40.33 -2.67
CA LEU A 234 -7.89 39.68 -1.47
C LEU A 234 -7.43 40.38 -0.18
N GLN A 235 -6.19 40.89 -0.15
CA GLN A 235 -5.69 41.62 1.02
C GLN A 235 -6.47 42.91 1.30
N GLN A 236 -6.94 43.62 0.27
CA GLN A 236 -7.76 44.83 0.45
C GLN A 236 -9.18 44.50 0.95
N LEU A 237 -9.83 43.46 0.41
CA LEU A 237 -11.15 43.01 0.85
C LEU A 237 -11.10 42.46 2.29
N ALA A 238 -10.08 41.64 2.59
CA ALA A 238 -9.92 41.04 3.91
C ALA A 238 -9.57 42.08 4.99
N LYS A 239 -8.83 43.16 4.66
CA LYS A 239 -8.61 44.30 5.57
C LYS A 239 -9.89 45.10 5.88
N VAL A 240 -10.82 45.20 4.93
CA VAL A 240 -12.13 45.88 5.14
C VAL A 240 -13.04 45.00 5.99
N LEU A 241 -13.13 43.70 5.70
CA LEU A 241 -13.93 42.74 6.47
C LEU A 241 -13.40 42.53 7.89
N GLN A 242 -12.08 42.56 8.09
CA GLN A 242 -11.46 42.48 9.43
C GLN A 242 -11.85 43.68 10.30
N LYS A 243 -12.00 44.88 9.72
CA LYS A 243 -12.50 46.06 10.45
C LYS A 243 -13.97 45.89 10.89
N GLU A 244 -14.83 45.31 10.04
CA GLU A 244 -16.22 45.01 10.40
C GLU A 244 -16.34 43.95 11.51
N GLU A 245 -15.40 43.01 11.59
CA GLU A 245 -15.41 41.92 12.59
C GLU A 245 -14.74 42.32 13.92
N GLU A 246 -13.73 43.20 13.92
CA GLU A 246 -13.20 43.81 15.14
C GLU A 246 -14.25 44.66 15.88
N GLU A 247 -15.23 45.22 15.14
CA GLU A 247 -16.40 45.89 15.70
C GLU A 247 -17.48 44.92 16.23
N LYS A 248 -17.54 43.69 15.71
CA LYS A 248 -18.45 42.62 16.19
C LYS A 248 -17.79 41.77 17.28
N LYS A 249 -17.44 42.38 18.42
CA LYS A 249 -17.16 41.59 19.63
C LYS A 249 -18.42 40.79 20.02
N PRO A 250 -18.29 39.51 20.40
CA PRO A 250 -19.43 38.73 20.85
C PRO A 250 -20.10 39.47 22.02
N ASN A 251 -21.42 39.66 21.94
CA ASN A 251 -22.16 40.46 22.92
C ASN A 251 -21.92 39.87 24.33
N PRO A 252 -21.33 40.65 25.26
CA PRO A 252 -20.98 40.14 26.58
C PRO A 252 -22.21 39.71 27.39
N VAL A 253 -23.39 40.27 27.10
CA VAL A 253 -24.65 39.85 27.71
C VAL A 253 -25.01 38.46 27.23
N THR A 254 -24.93 38.19 25.92
CA THR A 254 -25.22 36.87 25.35
C THR A 254 -24.25 35.80 25.86
N GLN A 255 -22.96 36.14 26.02
CA GLN A 255 -21.98 35.23 26.60
C GLN A 255 -22.28 34.92 28.08
N ARG A 256 -22.62 35.94 28.87
CA ARG A 256 -23.01 35.77 30.29
C ARG A 256 -24.28 34.92 30.41
N VAL A 257 -25.28 35.13 29.55
CA VAL A 257 -26.50 34.32 29.50
C VAL A 257 -26.18 32.86 29.16
N LYS A 258 -25.31 32.61 28.18
CA LYS A 258 -24.87 31.24 27.83
C LYS A 258 -24.12 30.55 28.99
N ILE A 259 -23.29 31.29 29.73
CA ILE A 259 -22.60 30.76 30.91
C ILE A 259 -23.61 30.40 32.01
N ILE A 260 -24.58 31.29 32.30
CA ILE A 260 -25.63 31.03 33.30
C ILE A 260 -26.48 29.82 32.89
N MET A 261 -26.86 29.74 31.61
CA MET A 261 -27.60 28.60 31.04
C MET A 261 -26.80 27.29 31.14
N SER A 262 -25.48 27.32 30.87
CA SER A 262 -24.60 26.15 30.99
C SER A 262 -24.51 25.66 32.43
N VAL A 263 -24.33 26.57 33.40
CA VAL A 263 -24.30 26.23 34.83
C VAL A 263 -25.65 25.63 35.26
N GLY A 264 -26.76 26.19 34.79
CA GLY A 264 -28.10 25.63 35.01
C GLY A 264 -28.24 24.21 34.47
N LEU A 265 -27.81 23.95 33.24
CA LEU A 265 -27.85 22.61 32.63
C LEU A 265 -26.96 21.61 33.38
N VAL A 266 -25.76 22.02 33.83
CA VAL A 266 -24.87 21.15 34.65
C VAL A 266 -25.54 20.78 35.96
N LEU A 267 -26.21 21.72 36.64
CA LEU A 267 -26.92 21.44 37.89
C LEU A 267 -28.12 20.51 37.67
N VAL A 268 -28.86 20.69 36.57
CA VAL A 268 -29.95 19.77 36.18
C VAL A 268 -29.42 18.36 35.92
N HIS A 269 -28.30 18.24 35.19
CA HIS A 269 -27.61 16.97 34.94
C HIS A 269 -27.14 16.28 36.21
N ALA A 270 -26.51 17.03 37.12
CA ALA A 270 -26.08 16.51 38.40
C ALA A 270 -27.27 16.03 39.25
N HIS A 271 -28.33 16.83 39.37
CA HIS A 271 -29.52 16.47 40.14
C HIS A 271 -30.26 15.25 39.55
N SER A 272 -30.39 15.18 38.21
CA SER A 272 -31.06 14.06 37.54
C SER A 272 -30.27 12.75 37.63
N ARG A 273 -28.93 12.79 37.63
CA ARG A 273 -28.09 11.60 37.82
C ARG A 273 -28.10 11.11 39.25
N PHE A 274 -28.05 12.00 40.24
CA PHE A 274 -28.16 11.63 41.66
C PHE A 274 -29.56 11.11 42.04
N ALA A 275 -30.63 11.60 41.40
CA ALA A 275 -31.99 11.11 41.64
C ALA A 275 -32.27 9.72 41.02
N ALA A 276 -31.56 9.35 39.94
CA ALA A 276 -31.70 8.05 39.28
C ALA A 276 -31.05 6.88 40.06
N GLU A 277 -30.20 7.17 41.05
CA GLU A 277 -29.53 6.15 41.88
C GLU A 277 -30.35 5.73 43.12
N THR A 278 -31.53 6.31 43.34
CA THR A 278 -32.36 6.07 44.54
C THR A 278 -33.54 5.10 44.38
N ASP A 279 -33.87 4.62 43.17
CA ASP A 279 -34.93 3.64 42.97
C ASP A 279 -34.38 2.28 42.52
N ILE A 280 -33.77 1.54 43.46
CA ILE A 280 -33.66 0.08 43.37
C ILE A 280 -34.56 -0.50 44.47
N THR A 281 -35.81 -0.80 44.12
CA THR A 281 -36.64 -1.74 44.86
C THR A 281 -37.30 -2.72 43.90
N ASP A 282 -37.33 -3.97 44.35
CA ASP A 282 -37.68 -5.20 43.64
C ASP A 282 -38.92 -5.14 42.75
N SER A 283 -38.81 -5.71 41.54
CA SER A 283 -39.89 -6.54 41.02
C SER A 283 -39.35 -7.64 40.09
N SER A 284 -39.55 -8.86 40.56
CA SER A 284 -39.42 -10.11 39.83
C SER A 284 -40.46 -10.19 38.70
N LEU A 285 -40.02 -10.42 37.47
CA LEU A 285 -40.87 -11.01 36.43
C LEU A 285 -40.03 -11.83 35.44
N SER A 286 -40.36 -13.11 35.36
CA SER A 286 -39.80 -14.13 34.47
C SER A 286 -39.70 -13.69 32.99
N PRO A 287 -38.63 -14.03 32.24
CA PRO A 287 -38.72 -14.00 30.79
C PRO A 287 -39.56 -15.19 30.32
N LYS A 288 -40.74 -14.88 29.76
CA LYS A 288 -41.55 -15.82 28.98
C LYS A 288 -40.68 -16.46 27.90
N HIS A 289 -40.68 -17.79 27.83
CA HIS A 289 -40.33 -18.51 26.62
C HIS A 289 -41.21 -18.02 25.46
N ILE A 290 -40.60 -17.45 24.43
CA ILE A 290 -41.21 -17.25 23.12
C ILE A 290 -40.39 -18.09 22.16
N GLY A 291 -41.03 -19.09 21.56
CA GLY A 291 -40.39 -20.04 20.65
C GLY A 291 -39.93 -19.37 19.36
N ASP A 292 -38.78 -19.81 18.87
CA ASP A 292 -38.22 -19.40 17.59
C ASP A 292 -39.10 -19.91 16.44
N HIS A 293 -39.82 -19.01 15.78
CA HIS A 293 -40.49 -19.32 14.53
C HIS A 293 -39.51 -19.20 13.36
N LYS A 294 -39.23 -20.34 12.73
CA LYS A 294 -38.42 -20.46 11.51
C LYS A 294 -39.27 -20.03 10.32
N VAL A 295 -38.82 -19.03 9.56
CA VAL A 295 -39.47 -18.64 8.30
C VAL A 295 -39.19 -19.71 7.26
N HIS A 296 -40.24 -20.36 6.75
CA HIS A 296 -40.18 -21.11 5.50
C HIS A 296 -40.48 -20.14 4.35
N PRO A 297 -39.53 -19.88 3.44
CA PRO A 297 -39.80 -19.02 2.29
C PRO A 297 -40.53 -19.83 1.21
N ASP A 298 -41.73 -19.40 0.84
CA ASP A 298 -42.48 -19.92 -0.32
C ASP A 298 -41.87 -19.47 -1.67
N HIS A 299 -40.77 -18.72 -1.62
CA HIS A 299 -40.04 -18.19 -2.79
C HIS A 299 -38.53 -18.44 -2.71
N PRO A 300 -37.84 -18.59 -3.84
CA PRO A 300 -36.41 -18.85 -3.88
C PRO A 300 -35.59 -17.69 -3.31
N LEU A 301 -34.56 -18.00 -2.51
CA LEU A 301 -33.80 -17.07 -1.67
C LEU A 301 -33.26 -15.84 -2.43
N TRP A 302 -32.84 -15.99 -3.69
CA TRP A 302 -32.39 -14.88 -4.52
C TRP A 302 -33.48 -13.81 -4.69
N GLN A 303 -34.75 -14.17 -4.81
CA GLN A 303 -35.88 -13.23 -4.94
C GLN A 303 -36.16 -12.50 -3.62
N PHE A 304 -35.94 -13.16 -2.48
CA PHE A 304 -36.04 -12.56 -1.15
C PHE A 304 -34.90 -11.55 -0.90
N TYR A 305 -33.66 -11.92 -1.23
CA TYR A 305 -32.50 -11.04 -1.05
C TYR A 305 -32.45 -9.93 -2.11
N ILE A 306 -32.83 -10.20 -3.36
CA ILE A 306 -33.03 -9.16 -4.37
C ILE A 306 -34.19 -8.26 -3.96
N GLY A 307 -35.27 -8.78 -3.38
CA GLY A 307 -36.36 -7.98 -2.82
C GLY A 307 -35.90 -7.06 -1.68
N LYS A 308 -34.95 -7.49 -0.86
CA LYS A 308 -34.35 -6.73 0.26
C LYS A 308 -33.21 -5.79 -0.16
N PHE A 309 -32.53 -6.08 -1.28
CA PHE A 309 -31.42 -5.29 -1.84
C PHE A 309 -31.90 -4.26 -2.89
N LEU A 310 -32.97 -4.59 -3.64
CA LEU A 310 -33.74 -3.70 -4.53
C LEU A 310 -34.98 -3.11 -3.84
N THR A 311 -35.07 -3.18 -2.51
CA THR A 311 -35.72 -2.09 -1.77
C THR A 311 -34.65 -1.02 -1.58
N PRO A 312 -34.47 -0.07 -2.52
CA PRO A 312 -33.90 1.18 -2.11
C PRO A 312 -34.87 1.71 -1.05
N ASN A 313 -34.42 2.00 0.17
CA ASN A 313 -35.08 3.08 0.88
C ASN A 313 -34.94 4.25 -0.10
N PHE A 314 -36.03 4.62 -0.76
CA PHE A 314 -36.12 5.65 -1.81
C PHE A 314 -35.29 6.89 -1.42
N ASP A 315 -35.29 7.17 -0.12
CA ASP A 315 -34.42 7.97 0.74
C ASP A 315 -32.91 8.03 0.35
N TYR A 316 -32.21 6.90 0.20
CA TYR A 316 -30.78 6.88 -0.13
C TYR A 316 -30.51 7.26 -1.59
N GLY A 317 -31.40 6.86 -2.51
CA GLY A 317 -31.31 7.25 -3.92
C GLY A 317 -31.54 8.75 -4.10
N LEU A 318 -32.56 9.30 -3.43
CA LEU A 318 -32.88 10.72 -3.49
C LEU A 318 -31.74 11.60 -2.95
N THR A 319 -31.14 11.20 -1.82
CA THR A 319 -30.04 11.95 -1.18
C THR A 319 -28.76 11.95 -2.03
N LEU A 320 -28.43 10.83 -2.67
CA LEU A 320 -27.26 10.75 -3.56
C LEU A 320 -27.43 11.61 -4.82
N ILE A 321 -28.62 11.63 -5.42
CA ILE A 321 -28.94 12.48 -6.57
C ILE A 321 -28.86 13.96 -6.19
N LEU A 322 -29.40 14.35 -5.03
CA LEU A 322 -29.34 15.73 -4.53
C LEU A 322 -27.89 16.17 -4.26
N ALA A 323 -27.09 15.33 -3.61
CA ALA A 323 -25.68 15.60 -3.33
C ALA A 323 -24.88 15.79 -4.62
N PHE A 324 -25.08 14.91 -5.61
CA PHE A 324 -24.42 15.02 -6.90
C PHE A 324 -24.84 16.29 -7.66
N ALA A 325 -26.14 16.61 -7.69
CA ALA A 325 -26.65 17.81 -8.35
C ALA A 325 -26.08 19.10 -7.72
N LEU A 326 -26.02 19.17 -6.37
CA LEU A 326 -25.45 20.31 -5.66
C LEU A 326 -23.93 20.39 -5.81
N ALA A 327 -23.22 19.27 -5.89
CA ALA A 327 -21.79 19.25 -6.17
C ALA A 327 -21.46 19.76 -7.58
N VAL A 328 -22.22 19.32 -8.59
CA VAL A 328 -22.10 19.81 -9.98
C VAL A 328 -22.45 21.31 -10.04
N LYS A 329 -23.53 21.74 -9.37
CA LYS A 329 -23.89 23.16 -9.27
C LYS A 329 -22.79 24.00 -8.62
N TYR A 330 -22.23 23.51 -7.52
CA TYR A 330 -21.12 24.15 -6.82
C TYR A 330 -19.91 24.29 -7.75
N VAL A 331 -19.44 23.21 -8.37
CA VAL A 331 -18.19 23.24 -9.17
C VAL A 331 -18.32 24.05 -10.46
N PHE A 332 -19.44 23.94 -11.17
CA PHE A 332 -19.57 24.45 -12.55
C PHE A 332 -20.47 25.68 -12.73
N PHE A 333 -21.43 25.94 -11.82
CA PHE A 333 -22.49 26.93 -12.08
C PHE A 333 -22.51 28.12 -11.08
N ASP A 334 -21.87 28.00 -9.93
CA ASP A 334 -21.79 29.06 -8.90
C ASP A 334 -20.61 30.05 -9.13
N ASP A 335 -20.23 30.32 -10.38
CA ASP A 335 -19.23 31.36 -10.76
C ASP A 335 -19.80 32.80 -10.60
N LYS A 336 -21.12 32.96 -10.45
CA LYS A 336 -21.77 34.28 -10.20
C LYS A 336 -21.31 34.95 -8.90
N VAL A 337 -20.84 34.19 -7.92
CA VAL A 337 -20.35 34.72 -6.63
C VAL A 337 -19.04 35.50 -6.83
N GLU A 338 -18.15 35.06 -7.73
CA GLU A 338 -16.94 35.82 -8.10
C GLU A 338 -17.34 37.16 -8.75
N GLN A 339 -18.39 37.19 -9.58
CA GLN A 339 -18.88 38.42 -10.20
C GLN A 339 -19.54 39.41 -9.21
N GLU A 340 -20.24 38.94 -8.18
CA GLU A 340 -20.80 39.78 -7.12
C GLU A 340 -19.71 40.39 -6.23
N VAL A 341 -18.69 39.60 -5.87
CA VAL A 341 -17.52 40.08 -5.13
C VAL A 341 -16.75 41.12 -5.97
N GLN A 342 -16.60 40.90 -7.28
CA GLN A 342 -16.02 41.87 -8.21
C GLN A 342 -16.82 43.18 -8.26
N LYS A 343 -18.16 43.12 -8.26
CA LYS A 343 -19.05 44.30 -8.25
C LYS A 343 -18.93 45.12 -6.96
N LEU A 344 -18.95 44.47 -5.79
CA LEU A 344 -18.76 45.13 -4.49
C LEU A 344 -17.38 45.81 -4.37
N LEU A 345 -16.34 45.20 -4.95
CA LEU A 345 -14.99 45.78 -5.03
C LEU A 345 -14.95 47.08 -5.87
N THR A 346 -15.68 47.14 -6.99
CA THR A 346 -15.79 48.39 -7.79
C THR A 346 -16.50 49.52 -7.03
N VAL A 347 -17.52 49.22 -6.23
CA VAL A 347 -18.29 50.24 -5.49
C VAL A 347 -17.47 50.88 -4.38
N HIS A 348 -16.72 50.10 -3.60
CA HIS A 348 -15.87 50.64 -2.52
C HIS A 348 -14.62 51.38 -3.02
N THR A 349 -14.09 51.03 -4.19
CA THR A 349 -12.93 51.73 -4.78
C THR A 349 -13.31 53.14 -5.27
N VAL A 350 -14.56 53.34 -5.69
CA VAL A 350 -15.10 54.66 -6.07
C VAL A 350 -15.36 55.54 -4.84
N GLN A 351 -15.79 54.95 -3.72
CA GLN A 351 -16.12 55.71 -2.50
C GLN A 351 -14.88 56.24 -1.75
N LYS A 352 -13.73 55.55 -1.84
CA LYS A 352 -12.47 55.99 -1.23
C LYS A 352 -11.71 57.03 -2.05
N ASN A 353 -11.98 57.12 -3.37
CA ASN A 353 -11.42 58.13 -4.26
C ASN A 353 -12.30 59.40 -4.37
N GLY A 354 -13.47 59.41 -3.73
CA GLY A 354 -14.37 60.57 -3.70
C GLY A 354 -14.12 61.57 -2.57
N CYS A 355 -13.14 61.31 -1.68
CA CYS A 355 -12.87 62.17 -0.53
C CYS A 355 -11.38 62.40 -0.28
N VAL A 356 -10.59 62.65 -1.34
CA VAL A 356 -9.35 63.47 -1.26
C VAL A 356 -9.11 64.00 -2.67
N ASN A 357 -9.65 65.19 -2.96
CA ASN A 357 -9.12 66.07 -4.01
C ASN A 357 -9.52 67.50 -3.69
N SER A 358 -8.67 68.17 -2.91
CA SER A 358 -8.38 69.59 -3.12
C SER A 358 -6.99 69.83 -2.56
N GLU A 359 -5.98 69.84 -3.43
CA GLU A 359 -5.08 71.00 -3.61
C GLU A 359 -3.81 70.61 -4.40
N VAL A 360 -3.65 71.31 -5.52
CA VAL A 360 -2.41 71.87 -6.08
C VAL A 360 -1.34 70.91 -6.68
N ALA A 361 -1.46 70.79 -8.00
CA ALA A 361 -0.46 71.12 -9.04
C ALA A 361 0.83 70.30 -9.27
N GLN A 362 0.99 70.03 -10.58
CA GLN A 362 2.20 70.06 -11.42
C GLN A 362 3.01 68.78 -11.73
N SER A 363 2.88 68.42 -13.01
CA SER A 363 3.94 68.04 -13.96
C SER A 363 4.50 66.61 -13.94
N CYS A 364 3.95 65.74 -14.77
CA CYS A 364 4.53 65.34 -16.08
C CYS A 364 3.82 64.08 -16.63
N LYS A 365 3.27 64.20 -17.83
CA LYS A 365 2.80 63.14 -18.75
C LYS A 365 3.88 62.93 -19.83
N PRO A 366 3.90 61.88 -20.69
CA PRO A 366 2.77 61.12 -21.26
C PRO A 366 2.93 59.58 -21.25
N LYS A 367 1.86 58.78 -21.13
CA LYS A 367 0.89 58.32 -22.15
C LYS A 367 1.48 57.51 -23.32
N LEU A 368 1.37 56.20 -23.13
CA LEU A 368 1.30 55.11 -24.09
C LEU A 368 0.09 55.29 -25.06
N ASN A 369 0.25 54.85 -26.31
CA ASN A 369 -0.79 54.33 -27.23
C ASN A 369 -0.09 53.94 -28.55
N LEU A 370 -0.51 52.99 -29.40
CA LEU A 370 -1.44 51.85 -29.41
C LEU A 370 -1.42 51.36 -30.89
N VAL A 371 -1.72 50.08 -31.14
CA VAL A 371 -2.30 49.50 -32.39
C VAL A 371 -1.40 49.03 -33.55
N MET A 372 -1.52 47.71 -33.83
CA MET A 372 -1.69 46.92 -35.10
C MET A 372 -1.21 47.55 -36.43
N LYS A 373 -0.65 46.85 -37.45
CA LYS A 373 -1.10 45.61 -38.14
C LYS A 373 -0.03 45.22 -39.22
N LEU A 374 -0.14 43.99 -39.75
CA LEU A 374 0.61 43.33 -40.85
C LEU A 374 1.17 44.23 -41.99
N GLN A 375 2.35 43.92 -42.57
CA GLN A 375 2.57 43.09 -43.80
C GLN A 375 4.00 43.27 -44.39
N GLU A 376 4.57 42.16 -44.89
CA GLU A 376 5.62 41.92 -45.92
C GLU A 376 6.67 43.00 -46.32
N ILE A 377 7.95 42.58 -46.47
CA ILE A 377 8.74 42.59 -47.74
C ILE A 377 10.24 42.19 -47.54
N LYS A 378 10.64 41.18 -48.33
CA LYS A 378 11.90 40.87 -49.05
C LYS A 378 13.28 40.65 -48.37
N HIS A 379 13.79 39.45 -48.68
CA HIS A 379 15.15 39.02 -49.03
C HIS A 379 16.27 40.07 -49.24
N CYS A 380 17.46 39.72 -48.75
CA CYS A 380 18.71 39.75 -49.50
C CYS A 380 19.63 38.58 -49.11
N ASN A 381 20.18 37.92 -50.15
CA ASN A 381 21.14 36.82 -50.10
C ASN A 381 22.57 37.30 -49.77
N GLY A 382 23.39 36.39 -49.24
CA GLY A 382 24.84 36.51 -49.15
C GLY A 382 25.51 35.17 -48.79
N VAL A 383 25.83 34.38 -49.82
CA VAL A 383 26.80 33.25 -49.84
C VAL A 383 28.21 33.90 -49.91
N ILE A 384 29.34 33.40 -49.36
CA ILE A 384 30.20 32.23 -49.72
C ILE A 384 31.31 32.04 -48.60
N PRO A 385 32.28 31.08 -48.66
CA PRO A 385 32.38 29.84 -47.87
C PRO A 385 33.72 29.74 -47.07
N ILE A 386 34.09 28.51 -46.65
CA ILE A 386 35.41 27.93 -46.20
C ILE A 386 35.09 27.03 -44.98
N SER A 387 35.54 25.79 -44.76
CA SER A 387 36.01 24.59 -45.50
C SER A 387 36.59 23.64 -44.41
N ASP A 388 36.56 22.33 -44.64
CA ASP A 388 36.86 21.24 -43.71
C ASP A 388 38.26 21.19 -43.06
N GLU A 389 38.29 20.74 -41.79
CA GLU A 389 39.25 19.83 -41.11
C GLU A 389 38.97 19.94 -39.58
N GLN A 390 38.70 18.92 -38.75
CA GLN A 390 39.25 17.58 -38.63
C GLN A 390 38.24 16.59 -37.99
N VAL A 391 38.39 15.32 -38.36
CA VAL A 391 37.68 14.12 -37.89
C VAL A 391 38.47 13.43 -36.77
N LYS A 392 37.76 12.61 -35.95
CA LYS A 392 38.20 11.54 -35.01
C LYS A 392 38.21 11.97 -33.53
N ASN A 393 37.71 11.23 -32.54
CA ASN A 393 37.24 9.85 -32.39
C ASN A 393 36.41 9.79 -31.07
N ILE A 394 35.42 8.90 -30.97
CA ILE A 394 35.24 7.90 -29.88
C ILE A 394 33.98 7.07 -30.22
N LYS A 395 34.21 5.81 -30.58
CA LYS A 395 33.21 4.72 -30.62
C LYS A 395 33.38 3.91 -29.32
N PRO A 396 32.31 3.45 -28.65
CA PRO A 396 32.41 2.37 -27.67
C PRO A 396 32.43 1.02 -28.41
N ALA A 397 33.46 0.22 -28.14
CA ALA A 397 33.61 -1.14 -28.66
C ALA A 397 32.80 -2.12 -27.80
N PHE A 398 31.92 -2.88 -28.46
CA PHE A 398 31.25 -4.06 -27.91
C PHE A 398 31.63 -5.21 -28.84
N PHE A 399 32.43 -6.17 -28.35
CA PHE A 399 32.91 -7.29 -29.15
C PHE A 399 32.13 -8.55 -28.77
N LEU A 400 31.39 -9.08 -29.75
CA LEU A 400 30.87 -10.45 -29.79
C LEU A 400 31.92 -11.30 -30.53
N GLY A 401 32.27 -12.45 -29.98
CA GLY A 401 33.05 -13.49 -30.65
C GLY A 401 32.33 -14.83 -30.55
N SER A 402 32.18 -15.50 -31.69
CA SER A 402 31.79 -16.90 -31.93
C SER A 402 32.59 -17.35 -33.16
N PRO A 403 32.56 -18.63 -33.61
CA PRO A 403 32.65 -19.94 -32.94
C PRO A 403 33.84 -20.77 -33.52
N ASP A 404 33.83 -22.11 -33.31
CA ASP A 404 34.63 -23.18 -33.97
C ASP A 404 35.94 -23.60 -33.24
N VAL A 405 36.36 -24.88 -33.07
CA VAL A 405 35.96 -26.22 -33.58
C VAL A 405 36.82 -27.31 -32.83
N ASP A 406 36.30 -28.55 -32.71
CA ASP A 406 37.00 -29.86 -32.51
C ASP A 406 37.62 -30.27 -31.14
N ASP A 407 37.61 -31.52 -30.66
CA ASP A 407 36.95 -32.82 -30.98
C ASP A 407 37.32 -33.85 -29.87
N ASN A 408 36.64 -35.01 -29.83
CA ASN A 408 36.97 -36.30 -29.15
C ASN A 408 36.87 -36.42 -27.60
N SER A 409 36.36 -37.51 -26.99
CA SER A 409 35.96 -38.86 -27.44
C SER A 409 35.27 -39.67 -26.30
N SER A 410 34.46 -40.66 -26.70
CA SER A 410 34.15 -42.00 -26.09
C SER A 410 33.46 -42.07 -24.70
N GLU A 411 32.24 -42.65 -24.56
CA GLU A 411 31.91 -44.11 -24.43
C GLU A 411 32.49 -44.69 -23.12
N GLU A 412 31.85 -45.47 -22.24
CA GLU A 412 30.72 -46.42 -22.18
C GLU A 412 30.47 -46.61 -20.65
N ASP A 413 29.25 -46.65 -20.11
CA ASP A 413 28.31 -47.77 -20.02
C ASP A 413 28.49 -48.70 -18.78
N THR A 414 27.36 -49.30 -18.36
CA THR A 414 27.13 -50.31 -17.30
C THR A 414 27.09 -49.86 -15.81
N GLN A 415 25.98 -49.85 -15.04
CA GLN A 415 24.77 -50.69 -14.86
C GLN A 415 24.88 -51.63 -13.63
N ARG A 416 23.76 -51.69 -12.87
CA ARG A 416 23.33 -52.69 -11.86
C ARG A 416 23.72 -52.44 -10.40
N ASP A 417 22.91 -52.78 -9.40
CA ASP A 417 21.48 -53.09 -9.24
C ASP A 417 21.28 -53.35 -7.72
N ASN A 418 20.02 -53.38 -7.31
CA ASN A 418 19.46 -54.09 -6.14
C ASN A 418 19.50 -53.40 -4.76
N GLU A 419 18.34 -52.96 -4.27
CA GLU A 419 17.33 -53.73 -3.49
C GLU A 419 17.75 -53.81 -2.01
N LEU A 420 16.92 -53.72 -0.98
CA LEU A 420 15.49 -53.51 -0.77
C LEU A 420 15.35 -53.48 0.77
N SER A 421 14.49 -52.63 1.34
CA SER A 421 13.52 -53.00 2.39
C SER A 421 13.10 -51.81 3.24
N CYS A 422 11.78 -51.65 3.31
CA CYS A 422 11.06 -50.80 4.25
C CYS A 422 11.07 -51.41 5.65
N SER A 423 11.07 -50.55 6.67
CA SER A 423 10.33 -50.82 7.90
C SER A 423 9.70 -49.54 8.45
N HIS A 424 8.39 -49.60 8.64
CA HIS A 424 7.51 -48.66 9.30
C HIS A 424 8.04 -48.17 10.66
N ILE A 425 7.93 -46.85 10.93
CA ILE A 425 7.69 -46.35 12.28
C ILE A 425 6.68 -45.20 12.20
N GLU A 426 5.51 -45.42 12.80
CA GLU A 426 4.49 -44.41 13.04
C GLU A 426 4.88 -43.48 14.20
N THR A 427 4.21 -42.33 14.22
CA THR A 427 4.30 -41.18 15.12
C THR A 427 4.17 -41.46 16.62
N GLN A 428 5.04 -40.83 17.43
CA GLN A 428 4.75 -39.99 18.64
C GLN A 428 5.97 -39.96 19.58
N THR A 429 6.33 -38.77 20.11
CA THR A 429 6.47 -38.53 21.57
C THR A 429 6.73 -37.06 21.91
N ASP A 430 6.13 -36.65 23.03
CA ASP A 430 6.27 -35.41 23.79
C ASP A 430 7.67 -35.26 24.44
N PRO A 431 8.02 -34.09 25.02
CA PRO A 431 9.38 -33.80 25.49
C PRO A 431 9.56 -34.07 26.99
N GLU A 432 10.51 -34.93 27.37
CA GLU A 432 11.09 -34.93 28.72
C GLU A 432 12.62 -35.14 28.72
N GLU A 433 13.26 -34.19 29.41
CA GLU A 433 14.46 -34.18 30.24
C GLU A 433 15.83 -34.74 29.80
N ALA A 434 16.83 -33.98 30.25
CA ALA A 434 18.23 -33.96 29.88
C ALA A 434 19.06 -35.09 30.50
N ILE A 435 20.10 -35.53 29.77
CA ILE A 435 21.32 -36.07 30.37
C ILE A 435 22.53 -35.37 29.75
N THR A 436 23.31 -34.76 30.63
CA THR A 436 24.60 -34.11 30.45
C THR A 436 25.68 -35.08 29.93
N GLY A 437 26.45 -34.64 28.94
CA GLY A 437 27.70 -35.29 28.53
C GLY A 437 28.58 -34.30 27.79
N SER A 438 29.52 -33.67 28.50
CA SER A 438 30.55 -32.81 27.92
C SER A 438 31.69 -33.64 27.33
N MET A 439 32.32 -33.07 26.30
CA MET A 439 33.61 -33.40 25.67
C MET A 439 33.53 -34.23 24.37
N MET A 440 34.27 -33.72 23.37
CA MET A 440 34.40 -34.14 21.95
C MET A 440 33.27 -33.57 21.05
N ASP A 441 33.48 -32.67 20.07
CA ASP A 441 34.65 -32.41 19.22
C ASP A 441 34.77 -30.93 18.79
N ASN A 442 35.89 -30.30 19.13
CA ASN A 442 36.32 -28.97 18.66
C ASN A 442 37.09 -29.03 17.32
N VAL A 443 36.93 -30.09 16.53
CA VAL A 443 37.78 -30.34 15.34
C VAL A 443 37.16 -29.83 14.02
N HIS A 444 35.89 -29.39 14.00
CA HIS A 444 35.21 -29.00 12.75
C HIS A 444 34.91 -27.51 12.54
N LEU A 445 35.20 -26.63 13.51
CA LEU A 445 34.89 -25.20 13.40
C LEU A 445 35.93 -24.36 12.64
N SER A 446 37.07 -24.95 12.24
CA SER A 446 38.17 -24.24 11.56
C SER A 446 37.95 -23.98 10.06
N LYS A 447 36.89 -24.54 9.43
CA LYS A 447 36.63 -24.42 7.98
C LYS A 447 35.80 -23.20 7.54
N PHE A 448 35.39 -22.34 8.47
CA PHE A 448 34.48 -21.21 8.18
C PHE A 448 35.02 -19.83 8.53
N HIS A 449 36.28 -19.72 8.97
CA HIS A 449 36.91 -18.44 9.23
C HIS A 449 37.74 -17.98 8.02
N TYR A 450 37.50 -16.76 7.56
CA TYR A 450 38.39 -16.07 6.64
C TYR A 450 39.65 -15.65 7.39
N GLU A 451 40.81 -16.13 6.96
CA GLU A 451 42.08 -15.65 7.46
C GLU A 451 42.48 -14.38 6.70
N PRO A 452 42.49 -13.20 7.36
CA PRO A 452 42.89 -11.97 6.70
C PRO A 452 44.35 -12.04 6.29
N LYS A 453 44.67 -11.51 5.10
CA LYS A 453 46.06 -11.34 4.67
C LYS A 453 46.69 -10.21 5.49
N LEU A 454 47.34 -10.61 6.58
CA LEU A 454 48.09 -9.74 7.48
C LEU A 454 49.58 -9.77 7.13
N SER A 455 50.27 -8.68 7.46
CA SER A 455 51.73 -8.59 7.42
C SER A 455 52.22 -8.18 8.81
N ASP A 456 53.36 -8.74 9.23
CA ASP A 456 54.05 -8.34 10.48
C ASP A 456 54.65 -6.93 10.38
N THR A 457 54.73 -6.38 9.17
CA THR A 457 55.19 -5.01 8.91
C THR A 457 54.00 -4.04 8.79
N PRO A 458 54.16 -2.77 9.21
CA PRO A 458 53.11 -1.76 9.07
C PRO A 458 52.73 -1.56 7.59
N PRO A 459 51.49 -1.14 7.29
CA PRO A 459 51.04 -0.95 5.91
C PRO A 459 51.96 0.02 5.16
N ARG A 460 52.33 -0.34 3.93
CA ARG A 460 53.17 0.51 3.05
C ARG A 460 52.49 1.83 2.75
N GLN A 461 53.26 2.81 2.27
CA GLN A 461 52.68 4.09 1.84
C GLN A 461 51.71 3.88 0.66
N GLN A 462 50.74 4.79 0.54
CA GLN A 462 49.70 4.69 -0.47
C GLN A 462 50.28 4.65 -1.89
N GLU A 463 51.31 5.45 -2.17
CA GLU A 463 52.00 5.53 -3.46
C GLU A 463 52.65 4.19 -3.86
N ASP A 464 53.31 3.54 -2.90
CA ASP A 464 53.91 2.21 -3.09
C ASP A 464 52.84 1.15 -3.36
N CYS A 465 51.72 1.21 -2.64
CA CYS A 465 50.60 0.29 -2.85
C CYS A 465 49.98 0.45 -4.25
N VAL A 466 49.88 1.68 -4.76
CA VAL A 466 49.45 1.95 -6.15
C VAL A 466 50.47 1.42 -7.15
N ALA A 467 51.77 1.60 -6.89
CA ALA A 467 52.83 1.07 -7.75
C ALA A 467 52.80 -0.47 -7.82
N ILE A 468 52.61 -1.15 -6.68
CA ILE A 468 52.47 -2.61 -6.62
C ILE A 468 51.20 -3.08 -7.35
N MET A 469 50.08 -2.37 -7.19
CA MET A 469 48.84 -2.68 -7.90
C MET A 469 49.01 -2.61 -9.42
N ASN A 470 49.83 -1.68 -9.91
CA ASN A 470 50.12 -1.51 -11.34
C ASN A 470 51.30 -2.38 -11.84
N SER A 471 51.93 -3.16 -10.96
CA SER A 471 53.02 -4.08 -11.30
C SER A 471 52.50 -5.45 -11.73
N ASP A 472 53.37 -6.28 -12.31
CA ASP A 472 53.04 -7.65 -12.73
C ASP A 472 52.62 -8.57 -11.56
N VAL A 473 52.97 -8.23 -10.32
CA VAL A 473 52.57 -8.97 -9.11
C VAL A 473 51.12 -8.68 -8.72
N GLY A 474 50.60 -7.51 -9.14
CA GLY A 474 49.22 -7.09 -8.96
C GLY A 474 48.74 -7.02 -7.50
N SER A 475 47.43 -7.09 -7.33
CA SER A 475 46.72 -6.95 -6.04
C SER A 475 46.90 -8.14 -5.07
N VAL A 476 47.55 -9.21 -5.51
CA VAL A 476 47.81 -10.41 -4.69
C VAL A 476 48.81 -10.13 -3.57
N ALA A 477 49.77 -9.23 -3.83
CA ALA A 477 50.83 -8.83 -2.90
C ALA A 477 50.43 -7.75 -1.88
N LEU A 478 49.25 -7.15 -2.03
CA LEU A 478 48.71 -6.20 -1.07
C LEU A 478 48.06 -6.93 0.11
N THR A 479 48.21 -6.39 1.31
CA THR A 479 47.50 -6.83 2.52
C THR A 479 46.06 -6.31 2.51
N ASP A 480 45.20 -6.86 3.38
CA ASP A 480 43.81 -6.41 3.45
C ASP A 480 43.70 -4.95 3.95
N GLU A 481 44.57 -4.52 4.86
CA GLU A 481 44.64 -3.12 5.31
C GLU A 481 45.05 -2.16 4.18
N GLU A 482 46.02 -2.53 3.36
CA GLU A 482 46.47 -1.73 2.22
C GLU A 482 45.38 -1.60 1.15
N VAL A 483 44.65 -2.69 0.87
CA VAL A 483 43.50 -2.63 -0.05
C VAL A 483 42.42 -1.70 0.51
N LYS A 484 42.10 -1.78 1.82
CA LYS A 484 41.15 -0.86 2.46
C LYS A 484 41.59 0.59 2.34
N MET A 485 42.87 0.88 2.51
CA MET A 485 43.45 2.21 2.31
C MET A 485 43.29 2.70 0.86
N LEU A 486 43.53 1.84 -0.14
CA LEU A 486 43.34 2.19 -1.55
C LEU A 486 41.87 2.45 -1.91
N VAL A 487 40.92 1.73 -1.27
CA VAL A 487 39.50 1.99 -1.46
C VAL A 487 39.09 3.31 -0.78
N LYS A 488 39.54 3.56 0.46
CA LYS A 488 39.26 4.81 1.20
C LYS A 488 39.81 6.04 0.46
N SER A 489 40.96 5.92 -0.19
CA SER A 489 41.57 6.97 -1.02
C SER A 489 41.03 7.04 -2.45
N LYS A 490 40.00 6.25 -2.80
CA LYS A 490 39.33 6.19 -4.12
C LYS A 490 40.21 5.73 -5.29
N HIS A 491 41.33 5.08 -5.03
CA HIS A 491 42.14 4.42 -6.06
C HIS A 491 41.49 3.14 -6.56
N ILE A 492 40.74 2.44 -5.69
CA ILE A 492 39.92 1.27 -6.04
C ILE A 492 38.44 1.57 -5.76
N PRO A 493 37.54 1.52 -6.76
CA PRO A 493 36.11 1.59 -6.50
C PRO A 493 35.63 0.35 -5.72
N ALA A 494 34.90 0.56 -4.62
CA ALA A 494 34.47 -0.53 -3.72
C ALA A 494 33.62 -1.63 -4.40
N TYR A 495 32.88 -1.30 -5.46
CA TYR A 495 32.07 -2.24 -6.22
C TYR A 495 32.89 -3.09 -7.21
N LYS A 496 34.18 -2.78 -7.43
CA LYS A 496 35.08 -3.52 -8.34
C LYS A 496 36.07 -4.42 -7.61
N LEU A 497 35.95 -4.59 -6.29
CA LEU A 497 36.91 -5.34 -5.48
C LEU A 497 37.14 -6.76 -5.99
N GLU A 498 36.08 -7.45 -6.42
CA GLU A 498 36.13 -8.80 -6.97
C GLU A 498 37.03 -8.87 -8.22
N SER A 499 36.77 -7.97 -9.18
CA SER A 499 37.54 -7.87 -10.43
C SER A 499 39.01 -7.48 -10.20
N VAL A 500 39.27 -6.54 -9.29
CA VAL A 500 40.64 -6.02 -9.03
C VAL A 500 41.46 -7.04 -8.24
N LEU A 501 40.85 -7.78 -7.32
CA LEU A 501 41.56 -8.74 -6.48
C LEU A 501 41.71 -10.13 -7.10
N SER A 502 41.00 -10.41 -8.21
CA SER A 502 40.91 -11.74 -8.83
C SER A 502 40.54 -12.86 -7.84
N ASN A 503 39.90 -12.48 -6.74
CA ASN A 503 39.46 -13.36 -5.67
C ASN A 503 38.17 -12.78 -5.06
N HIS A 504 37.04 -13.34 -5.51
CA HIS A 504 35.72 -12.86 -5.13
C HIS A 504 35.49 -12.93 -3.61
N THR A 505 35.85 -14.05 -2.96
CA THR A 505 35.68 -14.23 -1.51
C THR A 505 36.46 -13.19 -0.72
N ARG A 506 37.70 -12.89 -1.14
CA ARG A 506 38.52 -11.82 -0.54
C ARG A 506 37.88 -10.44 -0.75
N GLY A 507 37.35 -10.16 -1.94
CA GLY A 507 36.63 -8.91 -2.23
C GLY A 507 35.43 -8.71 -1.29
N VAL A 508 34.62 -9.76 -1.11
CA VAL A 508 33.50 -9.78 -0.17
C VAL A 508 33.97 -9.59 1.28
N ALA A 509 35.05 -10.27 1.69
CA ALA A 509 35.61 -10.16 3.04
C ALA A 509 36.07 -8.72 3.35
N ILE A 510 36.81 -8.10 2.45
CA ILE A 510 37.29 -6.71 2.60
C ILE A 510 36.11 -5.75 2.65
N ARG A 511 35.12 -5.91 1.77
CA ARG A 511 33.89 -5.09 1.81
C ARG A 511 33.17 -5.20 3.16
N ARG A 512 33.07 -6.40 3.73
CA ARG A 512 32.48 -6.65 5.05
C ARG A 512 33.26 -5.98 6.17
N GLN A 513 34.60 -6.03 6.14
CA GLN A 513 35.45 -5.34 7.13
C GLN A 513 35.24 -3.83 7.08
N MET A 514 35.26 -3.25 5.88
CA MET A 514 35.02 -1.81 5.69
C MET A 514 33.62 -1.39 6.15
N LEU A 515 32.60 -2.21 5.85
CA LEU A 515 31.23 -1.94 6.26
C LEU A 515 31.07 -2.03 7.78
N ALA A 516 31.69 -3.01 8.44
CA ALA A 516 31.62 -3.20 9.89
C ALA A 516 32.11 -1.99 10.69
N GLU A 517 33.08 -1.22 10.16
CA GLU A 517 33.54 0.04 10.77
C GLU A 517 32.48 1.15 10.77
N LEU A 518 31.54 1.11 9.82
CA LEU A 518 30.48 2.11 9.64
C LEU A 518 29.18 1.76 10.35
N LEU A 519 29.03 0.52 10.83
CA LEU A 519 27.80 0.03 11.45
C LEU A 519 27.74 0.39 12.95
N PRO A 520 26.53 0.62 13.51
CA PRO A 520 26.35 0.80 14.95
C PRO A 520 26.83 -0.40 15.77
N CYS A 521 26.71 -1.62 15.22
CA CYS A 521 27.15 -2.86 15.84
C CYS A 521 28.22 -3.52 14.95
N LYS A 522 29.49 -3.46 15.37
CA LYS A 522 30.63 -4.01 14.61
C LYS A 522 30.58 -5.52 14.41
N THR A 523 29.90 -6.24 15.29
CA THR A 523 29.76 -7.70 15.24
C THR A 523 28.57 -8.18 14.42
N ALA A 524 27.74 -7.27 13.86
CA ALA A 524 26.54 -7.62 13.12
C ALA A 524 26.80 -8.56 11.92
N MET A 525 28.00 -8.49 11.32
CA MET A 525 28.36 -9.31 10.18
C MET A 525 28.73 -10.76 10.55
N ASN A 526 28.99 -11.07 11.82
CA ASN A 526 29.48 -12.39 12.23
C ASN A 526 28.50 -13.52 11.91
N SER A 527 27.19 -13.25 11.96
CA SER A 527 26.14 -14.23 11.68
C SER A 527 25.73 -14.32 10.21
N LEU A 528 26.11 -13.33 9.38
CA LEU A 528 25.83 -13.35 7.94
C LEU A 528 26.92 -14.16 7.22
N PRO A 529 26.62 -15.38 6.72
CA PRO A 529 27.63 -16.22 6.10
C PRO A 529 28.09 -15.66 4.75
N PHE A 530 29.33 -15.96 4.40
CA PHE A 530 29.93 -15.53 3.14
C PHE A 530 31.02 -16.47 2.61
N MET A 531 31.57 -17.35 3.44
CA MET A 531 32.59 -18.32 3.04
C MET A 531 31.98 -19.47 2.23
N ASN A 532 32.79 -20.16 1.43
CA ASN A 532 32.42 -21.38 0.70
C ASN A 532 31.21 -21.22 -0.23
N TYR A 533 31.06 -20.04 -0.82
CA TYR A 533 30.04 -19.74 -1.83
C TYR A 533 30.71 -19.33 -3.15
N ASP A 534 30.24 -19.89 -4.27
CA ASP A 534 30.79 -19.60 -5.58
C ASP A 534 30.24 -18.29 -6.16
N TYR A 535 30.90 -17.18 -5.79
CA TYR A 535 30.55 -15.84 -6.23
C TYR A 535 30.78 -15.59 -7.73
N LYS A 536 31.45 -16.49 -8.45
CA LYS A 536 31.66 -16.35 -9.91
C LYS A 536 30.35 -16.29 -10.68
N TYR A 537 29.32 -17.00 -10.22
CA TYR A 537 27.98 -16.97 -10.83
C TYR A 537 27.15 -15.74 -10.43
N VAL A 538 27.60 -14.99 -9.42
CA VAL A 538 26.89 -13.80 -8.91
C VAL A 538 27.45 -12.52 -9.50
N ASP A 539 28.78 -12.41 -9.57
CA ASP A 539 29.45 -11.21 -10.05
C ASP A 539 29.09 -10.90 -11.52
N GLY A 540 28.70 -9.66 -11.78
CA GLY A 540 28.25 -9.20 -13.10
C GLY A 540 26.94 -9.81 -13.63
N ALA A 541 26.25 -10.64 -12.84
CA ALA A 541 25.07 -11.38 -13.29
C ALA A 541 23.85 -11.26 -12.36
N CYS A 542 24.02 -11.46 -11.05
CA CYS A 542 22.90 -11.63 -10.11
C CYS A 542 22.83 -10.59 -8.99
N CYS A 543 23.97 -10.06 -8.52
CA CYS A 543 24.00 -9.11 -7.41
C CYS A 543 25.29 -8.29 -7.39
N GLU A 544 25.19 -7.03 -6.97
CA GLU A 544 26.32 -6.11 -6.77
C GLU A 544 26.56 -5.85 -5.28
N ASN A 545 27.76 -5.35 -4.94
CA ASN A 545 28.14 -5.00 -3.55
C ASN A 545 27.91 -6.14 -2.55
N VAL A 546 28.19 -7.38 -2.97
CA VAL A 546 27.96 -8.60 -2.20
C VAL A 546 28.69 -8.58 -0.85
N ILE A 547 27.96 -8.84 0.24
CA ILE A 547 28.52 -8.93 1.61
C ILE A 547 28.35 -10.32 2.22
N GLY A 548 27.91 -11.29 1.43
CA GLY A 548 27.58 -12.65 1.86
C GLY A 548 26.33 -13.15 1.15
N TYR A 549 25.70 -14.17 1.73
CA TYR A 549 24.44 -14.73 1.26
C TYR A 549 23.48 -14.99 2.43
N MET A 550 22.19 -15.09 2.13
CA MET A 550 21.15 -15.35 3.13
C MET A 550 20.65 -16.80 3.00
N PRO A 551 20.96 -17.69 3.97
CA PRO A 551 20.37 -19.03 3.97
C PRO A 551 18.86 -18.96 4.21
N VAL A 552 18.08 -19.56 3.32
CA VAL A 552 16.64 -19.77 3.48
C VAL A 552 16.39 -21.27 3.57
N PRO A 553 15.69 -21.79 4.60
CA PRO A 553 15.39 -23.21 4.71
C PRO A 553 14.62 -23.71 3.48
N VAL A 554 15.06 -24.83 2.91
CA VAL A 554 14.39 -25.51 1.79
C VAL A 554 13.77 -26.80 2.30
N GLY A 555 12.45 -26.89 2.26
CA GLY A 555 11.69 -28.12 2.50
C GLY A 555 11.23 -28.75 1.18
N VAL A 556 10.67 -29.96 1.28
CA VAL A 556 10.09 -30.68 0.13
C VAL A 556 8.63 -31.03 0.42
N ALA A 557 7.76 -30.81 -0.56
CA ALA A 557 6.37 -31.25 -0.55
C ALA A 557 6.12 -32.24 -1.70
N GLY A 558 5.53 -33.40 -1.42
CA GLY A 558 5.19 -34.37 -2.44
C GLY A 558 5.12 -35.83 -1.96
N PRO A 559 4.92 -36.77 -2.91
CA PRO A 559 4.89 -36.51 -4.35
C PRO A 559 3.60 -35.80 -4.78
N LEU A 560 3.71 -34.85 -5.72
CA LEU A 560 2.59 -34.26 -6.45
C LEU A 560 2.41 -35.05 -7.75
N LEU A 561 1.32 -35.83 -7.85
CA LEU A 561 0.95 -36.50 -9.10
C LEU A 561 0.26 -35.48 -10.04
N LEU A 562 0.99 -35.03 -11.07
CA LEU A 562 0.54 -34.03 -12.03
C LEU A 562 0.77 -34.54 -13.45
N ASP A 563 -0.29 -34.57 -14.26
CA ASP A 563 -0.28 -35.07 -15.64
C ASP A 563 0.33 -36.48 -15.76
N GLY A 564 0.10 -37.34 -14.76
CA GLY A 564 0.65 -38.70 -14.70
C GLY A 564 2.11 -38.81 -14.23
N VAL A 565 2.75 -37.71 -13.84
CA VAL A 565 4.14 -37.68 -13.36
C VAL A 565 4.19 -37.27 -11.89
N LEU A 566 5.04 -37.92 -11.10
CA LEU A 566 5.26 -37.60 -9.68
C LEU A 566 6.38 -36.58 -9.52
N TYR A 567 6.11 -35.47 -8.83
CA TYR A 567 7.11 -34.44 -8.54
C TYR A 567 7.34 -34.27 -7.03
N HIS A 568 8.61 -34.17 -6.63
CA HIS A 568 9.00 -33.75 -5.28
C HIS A 568 9.36 -32.26 -5.30
N VAL A 569 8.47 -31.43 -4.77
CA VAL A 569 8.49 -29.99 -5.00
C VAL A 569 9.36 -29.28 -3.94
N PRO A 570 10.48 -28.64 -4.32
CA PRO A 570 11.30 -27.87 -3.39
C PRO A 570 10.64 -26.54 -3.04
N MET A 571 10.65 -26.17 -1.76
CA MET A 571 10.01 -24.97 -1.23
C MET A 571 10.93 -24.26 -0.25
N ALA A 572 11.43 -23.07 -0.62
CA ALA A 572 12.28 -22.26 0.24
C ALA A 572 11.43 -21.27 1.06
N THR A 573 11.34 -21.44 2.37
CA THR A 573 10.48 -20.62 3.23
C THR A 573 10.95 -20.60 4.68
N THR A 574 10.61 -19.53 5.38
CA THR A 574 10.72 -19.42 6.84
C THR A 574 9.36 -19.48 7.54
N GLU A 575 8.26 -19.63 6.79
CA GLU A 575 6.92 -19.76 7.35
C GLU A 575 6.65 -21.19 7.84
N GLY A 576 6.53 -21.36 9.15
CA GLY A 576 6.12 -22.63 9.75
C GLY A 576 4.75 -23.10 9.24
N CYS A 577 4.56 -24.41 9.14
CA CYS A 577 3.40 -25.11 8.53
C CYS A 577 3.32 -25.10 7.00
N LEU A 578 3.96 -24.18 6.27
CA LEU A 578 3.70 -24.02 4.83
C LEU A 578 4.00 -25.29 4.03
N VAL A 579 5.21 -25.84 4.18
CA VAL A 579 5.63 -27.07 3.49
C VAL A 579 4.78 -28.27 3.91
N ALA A 580 4.52 -28.42 5.22
CA ALA A 580 3.71 -29.52 5.75
C ALA A 580 2.25 -29.48 5.26
N SER A 581 1.65 -28.29 5.19
CA SER A 581 0.30 -28.08 4.66
C SER A 581 0.25 -28.42 3.17
N THR A 582 1.21 -27.93 2.39
CA THR A 582 1.32 -28.22 0.96
C THR A 582 1.48 -29.72 0.72
N ASN A 583 2.33 -30.39 1.51
CA ASN A 583 2.55 -31.83 1.46
C ASN A 583 1.26 -32.64 1.74
N ARG A 584 0.46 -32.20 2.72
CA ARG A 584 -0.87 -32.80 2.99
C ARG A 584 -1.80 -32.66 1.79
N GLY A 585 -1.77 -31.50 1.12
CA GLY A 585 -2.49 -31.26 -0.14
C GLY A 585 -2.07 -32.21 -1.25
N CYS A 586 -0.76 -32.37 -1.48
CA CYS A 586 -0.23 -33.29 -2.48
C CYS A 586 -0.72 -34.73 -2.24
N ARG A 587 -0.66 -35.19 -0.98
CA ARG A 587 -1.13 -36.53 -0.60
C ARG A 587 -2.63 -36.74 -0.84
N ALA A 588 -3.46 -35.72 -0.59
CA ALA A 588 -4.90 -35.80 -0.83
C ALA A 588 -5.22 -35.91 -2.34
N LEU A 589 -4.49 -35.16 -3.16
CA LEU A 589 -4.62 -35.19 -4.61
C LEU A 589 -4.14 -36.51 -5.20
N GLU A 590 -2.98 -37.02 -4.76
CA GLU A 590 -2.43 -38.31 -5.18
C GLU A 590 -3.42 -39.46 -4.92
N GLN A 591 -4.02 -39.52 -3.73
CA GLN A 591 -5.05 -40.52 -3.39
C GLN A 591 -6.36 -40.40 -4.20
N SER A 592 -6.50 -39.31 -4.97
CA SER A 592 -7.67 -39.03 -5.79
C SER A 592 -7.33 -38.94 -7.28
N ASN A 593 -6.34 -39.72 -7.73
CA ASN A 593 -5.85 -39.83 -9.12
C ASN A 593 -5.02 -38.64 -9.64
N GLY A 594 -4.61 -37.73 -8.76
CA GLY A 594 -3.71 -36.62 -9.09
C GLY A 594 -4.42 -35.41 -9.72
N VAL A 595 -3.61 -34.58 -10.39
CA VAL A 595 -4.00 -33.31 -10.99
C VAL A 595 -3.80 -33.37 -12.49
N THR A 596 -4.73 -32.80 -13.25
CA THR A 596 -4.58 -32.53 -14.68
C THR A 596 -4.39 -31.05 -14.92
N SER A 597 -3.51 -30.68 -15.84
CA SER A 597 -3.20 -29.29 -16.12
C SER A 597 -3.05 -28.96 -17.60
N THR A 598 -3.24 -27.70 -17.94
CA THR A 598 -3.09 -27.20 -19.32
C THR A 598 -2.55 -25.78 -19.31
N VAL A 599 -1.57 -25.52 -20.19
CA VAL A 599 -1.10 -24.15 -20.48
C VAL A 599 -2.00 -23.57 -21.56
N THR A 600 -2.79 -22.55 -21.23
CA THR A 600 -3.76 -21.93 -22.15
C THR A 600 -3.18 -20.76 -22.94
N ASN A 601 -2.11 -20.13 -22.42
CA ASN A 601 -1.39 -19.09 -23.13
C ASN A 601 0.09 -19.05 -22.71
N ASP A 602 0.93 -18.59 -23.62
CA ASP A 602 2.37 -18.40 -23.45
C ASP A 602 2.79 -17.13 -24.20
N GLY A 603 3.19 -16.12 -23.44
CA GLY A 603 3.69 -14.85 -23.95
C GLY A 603 4.09 -13.89 -22.83
N MET A 604 5.39 -13.60 -22.71
CA MET A 604 5.88 -12.50 -21.89
C MET A 604 5.51 -11.16 -22.56
N THR A 605 5.55 -10.06 -21.80
CA THR A 605 5.15 -8.74 -22.31
C THR A 605 6.10 -7.60 -21.95
N ARG A 606 6.14 -6.60 -22.83
CA ARG A 606 6.79 -5.30 -22.62
C ARG A 606 5.88 -4.21 -23.14
N GLY A 607 5.62 -3.20 -22.31
CA GLY A 607 4.67 -2.12 -22.62
C GLY A 607 5.31 -0.74 -22.58
N PRO A 608 6.07 -0.33 -23.61
CA PRO A 608 6.55 1.04 -23.77
C PRO A 608 5.43 2.08 -23.85
N VAL A 609 5.80 3.32 -23.59
CA VAL A 609 4.98 4.51 -23.85
C VAL A 609 5.72 5.42 -24.82
N VAL A 610 5.03 5.76 -25.92
CA VAL A 610 5.47 6.71 -26.94
C VAL A 610 4.50 7.87 -27.03
N ARG A 611 4.92 8.98 -27.64
CA ARG A 611 4.17 10.23 -27.67
C ARG A 611 4.26 10.88 -29.03
N PHE A 612 3.19 11.54 -29.43
CA PHE A 612 3.04 12.27 -30.69
C PHE A 612 2.69 13.74 -30.46
N PRO A 613 2.77 14.61 -31.50
CA PRO A 613 2.38 16.02 -31.38
C PRO A 613 0.92 16.20 -30.99
N THR A 614 0.01 15.38 -31.53
CA THR A 614 -1.44 15.47 -31.29
C THR A 614 -2.05 14.09 -31.03
N ALA A 615 -3.22 14.08 -30.39
CA ALA A 615 -4.00 12.85 -30.19
C ALA A 615 -4.45 12.23 -31.52
N ALA A 616 -4.82 13.04 -32.50
CA ALA A 616 -5.19 12.56 -33.84
C ALA A 616 -4.02 11.83 -34.51
N ARG A 617 -2.80 12.36 -34.38
CA ARG A 617 -1.61 11.72 -34.92
C ARG A 617 -1.31 10.39 -34.24
N ALA A 618 -1.44 10.32 -32.90
CA ALA A 618 -1.34 9.05 -32.17
C ALA A 618 -2.37 8.02 -32.65
N SER A 619 -3.62 8.45 -32.93
CA SER A 619 -4.66 7.54 -33.45
C SER A 619 -4.34 7.00 -34.84
N VAL A 620 -3.73 7.80 -35.73
CA VAL A 620 -3.26 7.33 -37.03
C VAL A 620 -2.21 6.23 -36.88
N VAL A 621 -1.25 6.40 -35.97
CA VAL A 621 -0.21 5.37 -35.75
C VAL A 621 -0.77 4.12 -35.07
N LYS A 622 -1.73 4.26 -34.15
CA LYS A 622 -2.46 3.11 -33.59
C LYS A 622 -3.14 2.29 -34.68
N GLN A 623 -3.89 2.95 -35.58
CA GLN A 623 -4.55 2.27 -36.70
C GLN A 623 -3.54 1.64 -37.66
N TRP A 624 -2.42 2.31 -37.92
CA TRP A 624 -1.35 1.76 -38.74
C TRP A 624 -0.79 0.45 -38.16
N LEU A 625 -0.57 0.37 -36.85
CA LEU A 625 -0.11 -0.83 -36.14
C LEU A 625 -1.16 -1.96 -36.08
N GLU A 626 -2.44 -1.65 -36.28
CA GLU A 626 -3.54 -2.63 -36.30
C GLU A 626 -3.74 -3.26 -37.69
N ILE A 627 -3.10 -2.72 -38.74
CA ILE A 627 -3.11 -3.32 -40.09
C ILE A 627 -2.16 -4.53 -40.11
N PRO A 628 -2.61 -5.71 -40.58
CA PRO A 628 -1.80 -6.94 -40.57
C PRO A 628 -0.42 -6.80 -41.22
N ASP A 629 -0.36 -6.25 -42.44
CA ASP A 629 0.90 -6.09 -43.19
C ASP A 629 1.92 -5.24 -42.42
N ASN A 630 1.45 -4.20 -41.71
CA ASN A 630 2.31 -3.33 -40.92
C ASN A 630 2.74 -3.98 -39.59
N PHE A 631 1.85 -4.76 -38.97
CA PHE A 631 2.21 -5.60 -37.84
C PHE A 631 3.32 -6.57 -38.21
N ASP A 632 3.28 -7.18 -39.40
CA ASP A 632 4.30 -8.10 -39.88
C ASP A 632 5.68 -7.43 -40.03
N LEU A 633 5.72 -6.17 -40.47
CA LEU A 633 6.96 -5.37 -40.48
C LEU A 633 7.54 -5.17 -39.07
N VAL A 634 6.68 -4.86 -38.09
CA VAL A 634 7.09 -4.71 -36.69
C VAL A 634 7.56 -6.05 -36.13
N LYS A 635 6.85 -7.14 -36.47
CA LYS A 635 7.17 -8.50 -36.06
C LYS A 635 8.51 -8.96 -36.60
N GLU A 636 8.80 -8.75 -37.87
CA GLU A 636 10.09 -9.11 -38.48
C GLU A 636 11.25 -8.38 -37.76
N CYS A 637 11.07 -7.09 -37.52
CA CYS A 637 12.05 -6.26 -36.81
C CYS A 637 12.27 -6.72 -35.35
N PHE A 638 11.19 -7.10 -34.66
CA PHE A 638 11.23 -7.63 -33.29
C PHE A 638 11.93 -9.00 -33.24
N ASP A 639 11.51 -9.93 -34.11
CA ASP A 639 11.95 -11.33 -34.12
C ASP A 639 13.42 -11.45 -34.55
N ALA A 640 13.93 -10.54 -35.37
CA ALA A 640 15.35 -10.49 -35.77
C ALA A 640 16.32 -10.30 -34.58
N THR A 641 15.84 -9.86 -33.41
CA THR A 641 16.70 -9.62 -32.25
C THR A 641 17.08 -10.88 -31.47
N SER A 642 16.36 -12.00 -31.68
CA SER A 642 16.55 -13.25 -30.95
C SER A 642 15.95 -14.46 -31.68
N ARG A 643 16.64 -15.60 -31.63
CA ARG A 643 16.14 -16.87 -32.16
C ARG A 643 14.89 -17.41 -31.45
N PHE A 644 14.59 -16.96 -30.23
CA PHE A 644 13.45 -17.43 -29.43
C PHE A 644 12.30 -16.42 -29.32
N ALA A 645 12.57 -15.15 -29.61
CA ALA A 645 11.56 -14.10 -29.57
C ALA A 645 10.65 -14.24 -30.79
N ARG A 646 9.37 -14.56 -30.57
CA ARG A 646 8.35 -14.56 -31.62
C ARG A 646 7.18 -13.69 -31.17
N LEU A 647 7.09 -12.49 -31.73
CA LEU A 647 6.01 -11.56 -31.48
C LEU A 647 4.69 -12.19 -31.94
N LYS A 648 3.73 -12.31 -31.02
CA LYS A 648 2.42 -12.92 -31.24
C LYS A 648 1.36 -11.87 -31.57
N LYS A 649 1.33 -10.78 -30.80
CA LYS A 649 0.35 -9.70 -30.94
C LYS A 649 0.84 -8.40 -30.32
N LEU A 650 0.24 -7.29 -30.73
CA LEU A 650 0.31 -6.00 -30.05
C LEU A 650 -1.04 -5.69 -29.39
N HIS A 651 -1.01 -5.18 -28.16
CA HIS A 651 -2.19 -4.60 -27.52
C HIS A 651 -1.92 -3.12 -27.25
N ILE A 652 -2.72 -2.23 -27.85
CA ILE A 652 -2.38 -0.80 -27.92
C ILE A 652 -3.44 0.03 -27.21
N GLY A 653 -3.03 0.71 -26.13
CA GLY A 653 -3.82 1.71 -25.43
C GLY A 653 -3.44 3.12 -25.85
N GLN A 654 -4.41 4.01 -26.06
CA GLN A 654 -4.16 5.44 -26.31
C GLN A 654 -4.67 6.28 -25.15
N ALA A 655 -3.85 7.21 -24.66
CA ALA A 655 -4.26 8.23 -23.70
C ALA A 655 -3.81 9.61 -24.18
N GLY A 656 -4.77 10.40 -24.70
CA GLY A 656 -4.48 11.67 -25.35
C GLY A 656 -3.54 11.48 -26.54
N ARG A 657 -2.36 12.12 -26.48
CA ARG A 657 -1.31 12.03 -27.51
C ARG A 657 -0.24 10.97 -27.24
N SER A 658 -0.44 10.11 -26.24
CA SER A 658 0.46 9.01 -25.92
C SER A 658 -0.14 7.67 -26.37
N LEU A 659 0.72 6.77 -26.87
CA LEU A 659 0.38 5.37 -27.11
C LEU A 659 1.18 4.47 -26.18
N TYR A 660 0.49 3.47 -25.64
CA TYR A 660 1.04 2.39 -24.83
C TYR A 660 0.96 1.12 -25.66
N ILE A 661 2.11 0.61 -26.10
CA ILE A 661 2.17 -0.50 -27.05
C ILE A 661 2.64 -1.73 -26.29
N ARG A 662 1.76 -2.69 -26.01
CA ARG A 662 2.09 -3.91 -25.30
C ARG A 662 2.50 -5.00 -26.29
N PHE A 663 3.80 -5.23 -26.41
CA PHE A 663 4.39 -6.32 -27.18
C PHE A 663 4.18 -7.63 -26.41
N VAL A 664 3.65 -8.65 -27.07
CA VAL A 664 3.44 -9.99 -26.51
C VAL A 664 4.23 -11.00 -27.34
N SER A 665 5.19 -11.71 -26.73
CA SER A 665 6.10 -12.62 -27.45
C SER A 665 6.38 -13.89 -26.64
N THR A 666 6.59 -15.01 -27.35
CA THR A 666 7.23 -16.20 -26.74
C THR A 666 8.71 -15.93 -26.47
N THR A 667 9.31 -16.68 -25.54
CA THR A 667 10.68 -16.44 -25.07
C THR A 667 11.50 -17.72 -24.89
N GLY A 668 11.03 -18.84 -25.44
CA GLY A 668 11.58 -20.16 -25.16
C GLY A 668 11.50 -20.49 -23.68
N ASP A 669 12.57 -21.04 -23.11
CA ASP A 669 12.65 -21.43 -21.70
C ASP A 669 13.09 -20.29 -20.76
N ALA A 670 13.46 -19.13 -21.30
CA ALA A 670 13.73 -17.96 -20.48
C ALA A 670 12.42 -17.28 -20.07
N MET A 671 12.42 -16.66 -18.88
CA MET A 671 11.34 -15.76 -18.48
C MET A 671 11.22 -14.57 -19.46
N GLY A 672 12.37 -14.10 -19.98
CA GLY A 672 12.44 -13.38 -21.25
C GLY A 672 12.31 -11.86 -21.20
N MET A 673 12.36 -11.23 -20.02
CA MET A 673 12.25 -9.78 -19.87
C MET A 673 13.33 -8.97 -20.62
N ASN A 674 14.58 -9.44 -20.62
CA ASN A 674 15.67 -8.80 -21.36
C ASN A 674 15.50 -8.98 -22.88
N MET A 675 15.06 -10.17 -23.30
CA MET A 675 14.78 -10.50 -24.69
C MET A 675 13.69 -9.59 -25.26
N LEU A 676 12.61 -9.38 -24.50
CA LEU A 676 11.53 -8.49 -24.91
C LEU A 676 11.94 -7.02 -24.93
N SER A 677 12.73 -6.56 -23.96
CA SER A 677 13.23 -5.17 -23.98
C SER A 677 14.02 -4.89 -25.26
N LYS A 678 14.90 -5.81 -25.65
CA LYS A 678 15.71 -5.70 -26.88
C LYS A 678 14.83 -5.70 -28.14
N GLY A 679 13.87 -6.62 -28.22
CA GLY A 679 12.92 -6.69 -29.34
C GLY A 679 12.07 -5.42 -29.46
N SER A 680 11.54 -4.93 -28.34
CA SER A 680 10.74 -3.71 -28.30
C SER A 680 11.56 -2.48 -28.66
N GLU A 681 12.79 -2.33 -28.16
CA GLU A 681 13.67 -1.22 -28.52
C GLU A 681 13.95 -1.18 -30.02
N LYS A 682 14.31 -2.32 -30.61
CA LYS A 682 14.56 -2.42 -32.05
C LYS A 682 13.32 -2.08 -32.88
N SER A 683 12.15 -2.56 -32.44
CA SER A 683 10.87 -2.24 -33.07
C SER A 683 10.52 -0.75 -32.98
N LEU A 684 10.75 -0.13 -31.82
CA LEU A 684 10.47 1.29 -31.62
C LEU A 684 11.41 2.18 -32.45
N ASN A 685 12.68 1.79 -32.61
CA ASN A 685 13.62 2.51 -33.48
C ASN A 685 13.15 2.49 -34.95
N MET A 686 12.66 1.33 -35.44
CA MET A 686 12.05 1.26 -36.77
C MET A 686 10.79 2.13 -36.89
N LEU A 687 9.97 2.18 -35.83
CA LEU A 687 8.80 3.05 -35.79
C LEU A 687 9.18 4.54 -35.80
N ILE A 688 10.31 4.95 -35.21
CA ILE A 688 10.81 6.33 -35.33
C ILE A 688 11.19 6.65 -36.77
N GLU A 689 11.83 5.73 -37.49
CA GLU A 689 12.18 5.92 -38.89
C GLU A 689 10.93 6.12 -39.77
N THR A 690 9.85 5.38 -39.46
CA THR A 690 8.56 5.48 -40.17
C THR A 690 7.75 6.72 -39.73
N PHE A 691 7.83 7.08 -38.46
CA PHE A 691 7.13 8.20 -37.84
C PHE A 691 8.13 9.11 -37.11
N PRO A 692 8.84 10.01 -37.82
CA PRO A 692 9.88 10.87 -37.24
C PRO A 692 9.38 11.83 -36.15
N ASP A 693 8.07 12.05 -36.09
CA ASP A 693 7.39 12.85 -35.07
C ASP A 693 7.02 12.05 -33.80
N MET A 694 7.41 10.77 -33.73
CA MET A 694 7.26 9.91 -32.55
C MET A 694 8.41 10.14 -31.55
N GLU A 695 8.05 10.37 -30.29
CA GLU A 695 8.99 10.45 -29.16
C GLU A 695 8.85 9.19 -28.29
N ILE A 696 9.94 8.45 -28.06
CA ILE A 696 9.96 7.37 -27.06
C ILE A 696 10.12 8.00 -25.67
N ILE A 697 9.09 7.88 -24.83
CA ILE A 697 9.14 8.39 -23.46
C ILE A 697 9.79 7.37 -22.53
N SER A 698 9.44 6.09 -22.69
CA SER A 698 10.04 5.01 -21.91
C SER A 698 9.79 3.65 -22.58
N LEU A 699 10.78 2.76 -22.52
CA LEU A 699 10.64 1.35 -22.91
C LEU A 699 9.66 0.59 -21.98
N SER A 700 9.39 1.11 -20.79
CA SER A 700 8.43 0.56 -19.83
C SER A 700 7.50 1.66 -19.32
N GLY A 701 6.36 1.82 -19.97
CA GLY A 701 5.27 2.73 -19.60
C GLY A 701 4.28 2.14 -18.60
N ASN A 702 4.70 1.16 -17.79
CA ASN A 702 3.85 0.40 -16.85
C ASN A 702 2.68 -0.37 -17.49
N TYR A 703 2.66 -0.53 -18.81
CA TYR A 703 1.62 -1.28 -19.55
C TYR A 703 2.03 -2.73 -19.87
N CYS A 704 3.12 -3.23 -19.27
CA CYS A 704 3.53 -4.63 -19.41
C CYS A 704 2.51 -5.61 -18.78
N THR A 705 2.17 -5.57 -17.48
CA THR A 705 2.71 -4.74 -16.37
C THR A 705 3.62 -5.57 -15.47
N ASP A 706 4.83 -5.12 -15.23
CA ASP A 706 5.85 -5.90 -14.51
C ASP A 706 5.93 -5.55 -13.04
N LYS A 707 5.85 -6.54 -12.13
CA LYS A 707 6.03 -6.38 -10.66
C LYS A 707 5.08 -5.37 -10.01
N LYS A 708 3.90 -5.15 -10.58
CA LYS A 708 2.82 -4.33 -10.02
C LYS A 708 1.47 -5.03 -10.25
N PRO A 709 0.51 -4.91 -9.31
CA PRO A 709 -0.83 -5.43 -9.55
C PRO A 709 -1.48 -4.65 -10.70
N ALA A 710 -2.01 -5.38 -11.68
CA ALA A 710 -2.62 -4.77 -12.85
C ALA A 710 -3.68 -5.69 -13.47
N ALA A 711 -4.88 -5.14 -13.68
CA ALA A 711 -5.99 -5.87 -14.30
C ALA A 711 -5.65 -6.42 -15.69
N ILE A 712 -4.78 -5.74 -16.44
CA ILE A 712 -4.36 -6.22 -17.77
C ILE A 712 -3.62 -7.56 -17.71
N ASN A 713 -2.85 -7.83 -16.65
CA ASN A 713 -2.21 -9.15 -16.48
C ASN A 713 -3.24 -10.22 -16.12
N TRP A 714 -4.27 -9.86 -15.35
CA TRP A 714 -5.37 -10.74 -14.99
C TRP A 714 -6.22 -11.13 -16.21
N ILE A 715 -6.58 -10.14 -17.04
CA ILE A 715 -7.51 -10.31 -18.16
C ILE A 715 -6.82 -10.88 -19.40
N GLU A 716 -5.69 -10.31 -19.80
CA GLU A 716 -5.00 -10.68 -21.05
C GLU A 716 -3.90 -11.74 -20.85
N GLY A 717 -3.59 -12.06 -19.59
CA GLY A 717 -2.45 -12.89 -19.22
C GLY A 717 -1.09 -12.19 -19.36
N ARG A 718 -0.06 -12.83 -18.80
CA ARG A 718 1.35 -12.44 -18.95
C ARG A 718 2.29 -13.58 -18.52
N GLY A 719 3.25 -13.95 -19.36
CA GLY A 719 4.05 -15.16 -19.12
C GLY A 719 3.23 -16.39 -19.50
N LYS A 720 3.05 -17.33 -18.58
CA LYS A 720 2.26 -18.55 -18.78
C LYS A 720 0.89 -18.42 -18.11
N SER A 721 -0.17 -18.67 -18.86
CA SER A 721 -1.51 -18.86 -18.32
C SER A 721 -1.77 -20.35 -18.16
N VAL A 722 -2.10 -20.79 -16.94
CA VAL A 722 -2.23 -22.21 -16.61
C VAL A 722 -3.54 -22.45 -15.87
N VAL A 723 -4.18 -23.58 -16.17
CA VAL A 723 -5.32 -24.11 -15.42
C VAL A 723 -4.95 -25.51 -14.93
N CYS A 724 -5.23 -25.78 -13.66
CA CYS A 724 -5.15 -27.11 -13.05
C CYS A 724 -6.51 -27.49 -12.48
N GLU A 725 -6.85 -28.78 -12.52
CA GLU A 725 -8.04 -29.32 -11.88
C GLU A 725 -7.80 -30.73 -11.30
N ALA A 726 -8.65 -31.10 -10.34
CA ALA A 726 -8.68 -32.43 -9.75
C ALA A 726 -10.08 -32.76 -9.21
N ILE A 727 -10.36 -34.05 -9.05
CA ILE A 727 -11.53 -34.55 -8.33
C ILE A 727 -11.05 -35.23 -7.06
N VAL A 728 -11.29 -34.64 -5.89
CA VAL A 728 -10.91 -35.18 -4.58
C VAL A 728 -12.02 -36.06 -4.03
N LYS A 729 -11.71 -37.32 -3.72
CA LYS A 729 -12.72 -38.29 -3.28
C LYS A 729 -13.29 -37.96 -1.91
N SER A 730 -14.60 -38.20 -1.72
CA SER A 730 -15.32 -37.88 -0.47
C SER A 730 -14.62 -38.44 0.78
N HIS A 731 -14.18 -39.70 0.70
CA HIS A 731 -13.48 -40.36 1.81
C HIS A 731 -12.12 -39.72 2.12
N VAL A 732 -11.41 -39.17 1.12
CA VAL A 732 -10.15 -38.43 1.32
C VAL A 732 -10.44 -37.09 1.98
N VAL A 733 -11.48 -36.37 1.54
CA VAL A 733 -11.91 -35.11 2.16
C VAL A 733 -12.26 -35.32 3.65
N LYS A 734 -13.02 -36.36 3.96
CA LYS A 734 -13.42 -36.69 5.33
C LYS A 734 -12.25 -37.19 6.18
N ASN A 735 -11.51 -38.18 5.69
CA ASN A 735 -10.53 -38.90 6.52
C ASN A 735 -9.16 -38.23 6.54
N MET A 736 -8.74 -37.52 5.49
CA MET A 736 -7.45 -36.86 5.43
C MET A 736 -7.57 -35.36 5.65
N LEU A 737 -8.48 -34.70 4.93
CA LEU A 737 -8.66 -33.25 5.02
C LEU A 737 -9.48 -32.83 6.26
N LYS A 738 -10.13 -33.80 6.91
CA LYS A 738 -10.87 -33.64 8.18
C LYS A 738 -11.99 -32.59 8.07
N THR A 739 -12.65 -32.55 6.91
CA THR A 739 -13.74 -31.64 6.59
C THR A 739 -14.77 -32.33 5.69
N THR A 740 -15.75 -31.59 5.16
CA THR A 740 -16.75 -32.08 4.21
C THR A 740 -16.74 -31.25 2.92
N VAL A 741 -17.19 -31.84 1.81
CA VAL A 741 -17.29 -31.14 0.52
C VAL A 741 -18.21 -29.91 0.60
N PRO A 742 -19.41 -29.97 1.19
CA PRO A 742 -20.25 -28.78 1.32
C PRO A 742 -19.58 -27.65 2.10
N ALA A 743 -18.83 -27.96 3.16
CA ALA A 743 -18.11 -26.95 3.93
C ALA A 743 -16.98 -26.29 3.13
N LEU A 744 -16.27 -27.05 2.30
CA LEU A 744 -15.24 -26.51 1.41
C LEU A 744 -15.81 -25.62 0.32
N VAL A 745 -16.89 -26.05 -0.34
CA VAL A 745 -17.58 -25.28 -1.38
C VAL A 745 -18.11 -23.97 -0.80
N GLU A 746 -18.82 -24.04 0.33
CA GLU A 746 -19.36 -22.86 1.02
C GLU A 746 -18.25 -21.88 1.44
N LEU A 747 -17.15 -22.39 2.00
CA LEU A 747 -16.01 -21.55 2.37
C LEU A 747 -15.33 -20.93 1.14
N ASN A 748 -15.19 -21.66 0.02
CA ASN A 748 -14.60 -21.11 -1.19
C ASN A 748 -15.44 -19.97 -1.75
N ILE A 749 -16.77 -20.14 -1.81
CA ILE A 749 -17.70 -19.10 -2.25
C ILE A 749 -17.61 -17.89 -1.31
N SER A 750 -17.77 -18.11 0.00
CA SER A 750 -17.82 -17.03 0.98
C SER A 750 -16.48 -16.30 1.14
N LYS A 751 -15.35 -17.00 1.06
CA LYS A 751 -14.01 -16.45 1.29
C LYS A 751 -13.33 -16.01 0.00
N ASN A 752 -13.07 -16.94 -0.91
CA ASN A 752 -12.24 -16.72 -2.10
C ASN A 752 -12.98 -15.92 -3.17
N LEU A 753 -14.31 -16.04 -3.26
CA LEU A 753 -15.12 -15.27 -4.20
C LEU A 753 -15.72 -14.03 -3.55
N VAL A 754 -16.70 -14.19 -2.67
CA VAL A 754 -17.44 -13.07 -2.06
C VAL A 754 -16.52 -12.21 -1.20
N GLY A 755 -15.72 -12.80 -0.31
CA GLY A 755 -14.76 -12.08 0.53
C GLY A 755 -13.77 -11.24 -0.29
N SER A 756 -13.16 -11.84 -1.31
CA SER A 756 -12.26 -11.12 -2.22
C SER A 756 -12.97 -10.02 -3.04
N ALA A 757 -14.22 -10.24 -3.45
CA ALA A 757 -15.03 -9.23 -4.13
C ALA A 757 -15.34 -8.05 -3.20
N MET A 758 -15.73 -8.31 -1.94
CA MET A 758 -15.96 -7.28 -0.93
C MET A 758 -14.69 -6.48 -0.62
N ALA A 759 -13.52 -7.10 -0.71
CA ALA A 759 -12.23 -6.45 -0.53
C ALA A 759 -11.75 -5.64 -1.77
N GLY A 760 -12.47 -5.69 -2.90
CA GLY A 760 -12.04 -5.03 -4.15
C GLY A 760 -10.81 -5.66 -4.78
N SER A 761 -10.57 -6.97 -4.55
CA SER A 761 -9.43 -7.70 -5.08
C SER A 761 -9.54 -7.90 -6.60
N ILE A 762 -8.43 -7.70 -7.32
CA ILE A 762 -8.29 -8.05 -8.74
C ILE A 762 -7.22 -9.14 -8.86
N GLY A 763 -7.64 -10.34 -9.27
CA GLY A 763 -6.76 -11.51 -9.43
C GLY A 763 -6.45 -12.28 -8.14
N GLY A 764 -6.83 -11.77 -6.97
CA GLY A 764 -6.66 -12.45 -5.68
C GLY A 764 -7.91 -13.19 -5.21
N PHE A 765 -8.44 -14.11 -6.02
CA PHE A 765 -9.62 -14.94 -5.70
C PHE A 765 -9.19 -16.34 -5.21
N ASN A 766 -8.30 -16.37 -4.22
CA ASN A 766 -7.64 -17.56 -3.68
C ASN A 766 -7.33 -17.37 -2.19
N ALA A 767 -6.79 -18.40 -1.53
CA ALA A 767 -6.42 -18.32 -0.12
C ALA A 767 -4.98 -17.87 0.12
N HIS A 768 -4.00 -18.50 -0.52
CA HIS A 768 -2.58 -18.27 -0.28
C HIS A 768 -1.67 -18.67 -1.46
N ALA A 769 -2.14 -18.52 -2.71
CA ALA A 769 -1.33 -18.83 -3.89
C ALA A 769 0.07 -18.16 -3.85
N SER A 770 0.14 -16.93 -3.34
CA SER A 770 1.39 -16.18 -3.12
C SER A 770 2.40 -16.90 -2.24
N ASN A 771 1.99 -17.63 -1.20
CA ASN A 771 2.91 -18.36 -0.33
C ASN A 771 3.62 -19.48 -1.10
N ILE A 772 2.85 -20.24 -1.87
CA ILE A 772 3.37 -21.36 -2.67
C ILE A 772 4.27 -20.87 -3.80
N VAL A 773 3.81 -19.86 -4.55
CA VAL A 773 4.58 -19.23 -5.64
C VAL A 773 5.90 -18.71 -5.12
N THR A 774 5.89 -17.95 -4.03
CA THR A 774 7.12 -17.36 -3.45
C THR A 774 8.11 -18.44 -3.01
N ALA A 775 7.64 -19.48 -2.32
CA ALA A 775 8.51 -20.55 -1.84
C ALA A 775 9.19 -21.33 -2.98
N LEU A 776 8.45 -21.61 -4.05
CA LEU A 776 8.98 -22.20 -5.28
C LEU A 776 9.94 -21.26 -5.99
N TYR A 777 9.61 -19.97 -6.08
CA TYR A 777 10.40 -18.98 -6.81
C TYR A 777 11.79 -18.78 -6.19
N ILE A 778 11.85 -18.69 -4.86
CA ILE A 778 13.13 -18.58 -4.14
C ILE A 778 13.96 -19.86 -4.31
N ALA A 779 13.33 -21.04 -4.19
CA ALA A 779 14.02 -22.33 -4.34
C ALA A 779 14.58 -22.52 -5.76
N ALA A 780 13.81 -22.14 -6.78
CA ALA A 780 14.12 -22.38 -8.19
C ALA A 780 14.82 -21.20 -8.90
N GLY A 781 15.28 -20.19 -8.16
CA GLY A 781 16.03 -19.06 -8.73
C GLY A 781 15.24 -18.15 -9.68
N GLN A 782 13.93 -18.08 -9.48
CA GLN A 782 13.05 -17.14 -10.17
C GLN A 782 13.18 -15.73 -9.56
N ASP A 783 12.49 -14.75 -10.12
CA ASP A 783 12.43 -13.38 -9.57
C ASP A 783 11.28 -13.26 -8.55
N PRO A 784 11.55 -13.20 -7.22
CA PRO A 784 10.49 -13.19 -6.23
C PRO A 784 9.59 -11.95 -6.30
N ALA A 785 10.05 -10.85 -6.89
CA ALA A 785 9.21 -9.65 -7.06
C ALA A 785 8.09 -9.87 -8.09
N GLN A 786 8.23 -10.86 -8.99
CA GLN A 786 7.19 -11.24 -9.93
C GLN A 786 6.05 -12.03 -9.27
N ASN A 787 6.18 -12.43 -8.00
CA ASN A 787 5.09 -13.01 -7.21
C ASN A 787 3.82 -12.12 -7.26
N ILE A 788 3.97 -10.80 -7.35
CA ILE A 788 2.86 -9.84 -7.41
C ILE A 788 1.84 -10.19 -8.51
N ALA A 789 2.30 -10.56 -9.71
CA ALA A 789 1.41 -10.96 -10.80
C ALA A 789 1.35 -12.48 -10.98
N SER A 790 2.41 -13.21 -10.62
CA SER A 790 2.44 -14.67 -10.72
C SER A 790 1.54 -15.37 -9.72
N SER A 791 1.14 -14.70 -8.63
CA SER A 791 0.17 -15.20 -7.64
C SER A 791 -1.29 -14.89 -7.99
N ASN A 792 -1.55 -14.22 -9.12
CA ASN A 792 -2.91 -14.09 -9.63
C ASN A 792 -3.52 -15.49 -9.81
N CYS A 793 -4.60 -15.75 -9.08
CA CYS A 793 -5.20 -17.07 -9.00
C CYS A 793 -6.69 -16.96 -8.68
N LEU A 794 -7.51 -17.70 -9.43
CA LEU A 794 -8.91 -17.96 -9.16
C LEU A 794 -9.09 -19.43 -8.76
N MET A 795 -9.67 -19.63 -7.57
CA MET A 795 -10.03 -20.93 -7.03
C MET A 795 -11.52 -21.18 -7.13
N LEU A 796 -11.89 -22.31 -7.74
CA LEU A 796 -13.27 -22.78 -7.83
C LEU A 796 -13.39 -24.17 -7.21
N MET A 797 -14.50 -24.41 -6.54
CA MET A 797 -14.81 -25.67 -5.84
C MET A 797 -16.28 -25.99 -6.03
N GLU A 798 -16.57 -27.20 -6.47
CA GLU A 798 -17.93 -27.68 -6.75
C GLU A 798 -18.09 -29.13 -6.27
N ALA A 799 -19.32 -29.49 -5.88
CA ALA A 799 -19.64 -30.88 -5.61
C ALA A 799 -19.80 -31.63 -6.93
N THR A 800 -19.30 -32.87 -7.00
CA THR A 800 -19.34 -33.68 -8.22
C THR A 800 -19.51 -35.18 -7.91
N GLY A 801 -19.58 -35.98 -8.97
CA GLY A 801 -19.74 -37.43 -8.91
C GLY A 801 -21.20 -37.88 -8.79
N PRO A 802 -21.46 -39.20 -8.84
CA PRO A 802 -22.83 -39.75 -8.87
C PRO A 802 -23.67 -39.39 -7.64
N LEU A 803 -23.03 -39.19 -6.49
CA LEU A 803 -23.68 -38.86 -5.21
C LEU A 803 -23.49 -37.38 -4.81
N ASN A 804 -22.85 -36.55 -5.65
CA ASN A 804 -22.48 -35.17 -5.31
C ASN A 804 -21.67 -35.04 -3.99
N ASP A 805 -20.83 -36.04 -3.71
CA ASP A 805 -20.05 -36.15 -2.47
C ASP A 805 -18.54 -36.03 -2.69
N ASP A 806 -18.07 -36.10 -3.95
CA ASP A 806 -16.71 -35.79 -4.36
C ASP A 806 -16.56 -34.28 -4.59
N LEU A 807 -15.33 -33.76 -4.46
CA LEU A 807 -15.01 -32.34 -4.68
C LEU A 807 -14.29 -32.17 -6.01
N HIS A 808 -14.90 -31.45 -6.97
CA HIS A 808 -14.15 -30.85 -8.06
C HIS A 808 -13.49 -29.57 -7.56
N ILE A 809 -12.20 -29.43 -7.83
CA ILE A 809 -11.41 -28.25 -7.48
C ILE A 809 -10.58 -27.82 -8.69
N SER A 810 -10.57 -26.52 -8.97
CA SER A 810 -9.72 -25.95 -10.02
C SER A 810 -9.02 -24.67 -9.60
N CYS A 811 -7.84 -24.46 -10.18
CA CYS A 811 -6.95 -23.33 -9.98
C CYS A 811 -6.61 -22.74 -11.34
N THR A 812 -6.91 -21.45 -11.55
CA THR A 812 -6.60 -20.73 -12.79
C THR A 812 -5.63 -19.59 -12.50
N MET A 813 -4.44 -19.65 -13.08
CA MET A 813 -3.36 -18.68 -12.90
C MET A 813 -2.97 -18.07 -14.24
N PRO A 814 -3.51 -16.89 -14.62
CA PRO A 814 -3.35 -16.36 -15.97
C PRO A 814 -2.00 -15.69 -16.23
N SER A 815 -1.19 -15.43 -15.20
CA SER A 815 0.01 -14.60 -15.34
C SER A 815 1.25 -15.12 -14.62
N ILE A 816 1.56 -16.41 -14.72
CA ILE A 816 2.76 -17.02 -14.12
C ILE A 816 4.00 -16.63 -14.92
N GLU A 817 4.89 -15.85 -14.31
CA GLU A 817 6.15 -15.42 -14.91
C GLU A 817 7.30 -16.31 -14.44
N VAL A 818 7.69 -17.27 -15.26
CA VAL A 818 8.76 -18.23 -14.92
C VAL A 818 9.71 -18.47 -16.09
N GLY A 819 10.92 -18.88 -15.75
CA GLY A 819 11.93 -19.38 -16.69
C GLY A 819 12.82 -20.44 -16.06
N THR A 820 13.41 -21.29 -16.89
CA THR A 820 14.37 -22.33 -16.47
C THR A 820 15.78 -22.06 -16.99
N VAL A 821 15.99 -20.88 -17.61
CA VAL A 821 17.27 -20.35 -18.08
C VAL A 821 17.36 -18.86 -17.74
N GLY A 822 18.54 -18.43 -17.30
CA GLY A 822 18.88 -17.03 -17.01
C GLY A 822 18.45 -16.56 -15.63
N GLY A 823 18.91 -15.36 -15.23
CA GLY A 823 18.67 -14.84 -13.88
C GLY A 823 19.27 -15.76 -12.81
N GLY A 824 18.58 -15.93 -11.68
CA GLY A 824 19.03 -16.76 -10.57
C GLY A 824 19.05 -18.27 -10.85
N THR A 825 18.48 -18.74 -11.96
CA THR A 825 18.44 -20.17 -12.32
C THR A 825 19.82 -20.76 -12.63
N VAL A 826 20.81 -19.90 -12.89
CA VAL A 826 22.21 -20.32 -13.16
C VAL A 826 22.99 -20.62 -11.89
N LEU A 827 22.49 -20.18 -10.73
CA LEU A 827 23.16 -20.42 -9.45
C LEU A 827 23.05 -21.91 -9.08
N PRO A 828 24.15 -22.58 -8.69
CA PRO A 828 24.14 -24.02 -8.46
C PRO A 828 23.06 -24.54 -7.49
N PRO A 829 22.77 -23.88 -6.34
CA PRO A 829 21.72 -24.35 -5.43
C PRO A 829 20.32 -24.30 -6.05
N GLN A 830 20.01 -23.24 -6.79
CA GLN A 830 18.74 -23.05 -7.47
C GLN A 830 18.60 -23.98 -8.68
N ALA A 831 19.70 -24.22 -9.41
CA ALA A 831 19.75 -25.19 -10.49
C ALA A 831 19.45 -26.62 -9.99
N ALA A 832 19.97 -27.01 -8.82
CA ALA A 832 19.66 -28.31 -8.21
C ALA A 832 18.16 -28.47 -7.93
N CYS A 833 17.48 -27.42 -7.44
CA CYS A 833 16.03 -27.43 -7.23
C CYS A 833 15.24 -27.59 -8.55
N LEU A 834 15.71 -26.99 -9.64
CA LEU A 834 15.10 -27.18 -10.97
C LEU A 834 15.39 -28.58 -11.54
N GLU A 835 16.53 -29.17 -11.22
CA GLU A 835 16.90 -30.54 -11.60
C GLU A 835 16.05 -31.58 -10.88
N MET A 836 15.72 -31.36 -9.59
CA MET A 836 14.75 -32.20 -8.84
C MET A 836 13.39 -32.29 -9.55
N LEU A 837 13.00 -31.23 -10.26
CA LEU A 837 11.75 -31.15 -11.01
C LEU A 837 11.89 -31.60 -12.48
N GLY A 838 13.10 -31.92 -12.94
CA GLY A 838 13.36 -32.33 -14.33
C GLY A 838 13.11 -31.21 -15.35
N VAL A 839 13.31 -29.94 -14.97
CA VAL A 839 13.02 -28.77 -15.81
C VAL A 839 14.19 -27.80 -15.94
N LYS A 840 15.38 -28.10 -15.41
CA LYS A 840 16.54 -27.20 -15.51
C LYS A 840 16.97 -27.02 -16.98
N GLY A 841 17.28 -25.78 -17.36
CA GLY A 841 17.87 -25.46 -18.65
C GLY A 841 16.84 -25.32 -19.79
N SER A 842 17.36 -25.18 -21.01
CA SER A 842 16.55 -25.12 -22.24
C SER A 842 16.20 -26.51 -22.75
N ASN A 843 15.02 -26.65 -23.34
CA ASN A 843 14.65 -27.84 -24.07
C ASN A 843 15.03 -27.68 -25.56
N ASN A 844 15.93 -28.54 -26.06
CA ASN A 844 16.45 -28.42 -27.42
C ASN A 844 15.45 -28.89 -28.49
N GLU A 845 14.63 -29.89 -28.18
CA GLU A 845 13.64 -30.44 -29.11
C GLU A 845 12.39 -29.55 -29.21
N ASN A 846 11.93 -29.04 -28.06
CA ASN A 846 10.75 -28.19 -27.98
C ASN A 846 11.01 -26.97 -27.08
N PRO A 847 11.60 -25.89 -27.63
CA PRO A 847 11.91 -24.68 -26.88
C PRO A 847 10.72 -24.12 -26.08
N GLY A 848 10.94 -23.87 -24.79
CA GLY A 848 9.93 -23.40 -23.86
C GLY A 848 9.17 -24.50 -23.10
N GLU A 849 9.42 -25.78 -23.42
CA GLU A 849 8.72 -26.88 -22.75
C GLU A 849 9.09 -27.01 -21.29
N ASN A 850 10.36 -26.81 -20.93
CA ASN A 850 10.79 -26.88 -19.53
C ASN A 850 10.11 -25.78 -18.71
N ALA A 851 10.09 -24.54 -19.24
CA ALA A 851 9.40 -23.44 -18.58
C ALA A 851 7.86 -23.61 -18.55
N ARG A 852 7.25 -24.27 -19.54
CA ARG A 852 5.80 -24.61 -19.52
C ARG A 852 5.51 -25.69 -18.48
N ARG A 853 6.32 -26.74 -18.41
CA ARG A 853 6.22 -27.80 -17.38
C ARG A 853 6.40 -27.22 -15.99
N PHE A 854 7.37 -26.33 -15.80
CA PHE A 854 7.57 -25.67 -14.51
C PHE A 854 6.35 -24.81 -14.11
N ALA A 855 5.73 -24.08 -15.03
CA ALA A 855 4.50 -23.34 -14.75
C ALA A 855 3.32 -24.25 -14.34
N ARG A 856 3.20 -25.44 -14.96
CA ARG A 856 2.23 -26.47 -14.56
C ARG A 856 2.50 -26.98 -13.13
N ILE A 857 3.75 -27.27 -12.80
CA ILE A 857 4.16 -27.67 -11.44
C ILE A 857 3.81 -26.59 -10.42
N VAL A 858 4.08 -25.31 -10.72
CA VAL A 858 3.69 -24.18 -9.86
C VAL A 858 2.18 -24.17 -9.62
N CYS A 859 1.36 -24.23 -10.67
CA CYS A 859 -0.10 -24.19 -10.55
C CYS A 859 -0.67 -25.42 -9.83
N GLY A 860 -0.15 -26.62 -10.09
CA GLY A 860 -0.53 -27.84 -9.38
C GLY A 860 -0.14 -27.83 -7.90
N THR A 861 1.01 -27.24 -7.57
CA THR A 861 1.43 -27.08 -6.16
C THR A 861 0.56 -26.03 -5.45
N VAL A 862 0.16 -24.96 -6.14
CA VAL A 862 -0.82 -23.99 -5.62
C VAL A 862 -2.14 -24.69 -5.32
N LEU A 863 -2.67 -25.49 -6.24
CA LEU A 863 -3.90 -26.28 -6.04
C LEU A 863 -3.80 -27.16 -4.78
N ALA A 864 -2.66 -27.84 -4.57
CA ALA A 864 -2.40 -28.65 -3.37
C ALA A 864 -2.41 -27.80 -2.08
N GLY A 865 -1.69 -26.68 -2.09
CA GLY A 865 -1.66 -25.75 -0.97
C GLY A 865 -3.05 -25.21 -0.63
N GLU A 866 -3.81 -24.78 -1.63
CA GLU A 866 -5.18 -24.24 -1.50
C GLU A 866 -6.10 -25.28 -0.87
N LEU A 867 -6.10 -26.52 -1.38
CA LEU A 867 -6.91 -27.62 -0.86
C LEU A 867 -6.66 -27.83 0.65
N SER A 868 -5.39 -27.88 1.06
CA SER A 868 -5.04 -28.11 2.47
C SER A 868 -5.42 -26.94 3.38
N LEU A 869 -5.13 -25.71 2.97
CA LEU A 869 -5.43 -24.52 3.78
C LEU A 869 -6.94 -24.31 3.92
N MET A 870 -7.69 -24.40 2.82
CA MET A 870 -9.15 -24.28 2.84
C MET A 870 -9.77 -25.37 3.72
N SER A 871 -9.23 -26.58 3.71
CA SER A 871 -9.66 -27.66 4.59
C SER A 871 -9.38 -27.38 6.07
N ALA A 872 -8.20 -26.84 6.39
CA ALA A 872 -7.85 -26.45 7.75
C ALA A 872 -8.74 -25.31 8.27
N LEU A 873 -9.12 -24.37 7.41
CA LEU A 873 -10.05 -23.29 7.73
C LEU A 873 -11.47 -23.81 7.96
N ALA A 874 -11.98 -24.64 7.04
CA ALA A 874 -13.32 -25.23 7.16
C ALA A 874 -13.47 -26.10 8.42
N ALA A 875 -12.39 -26.76 8.87
CA ALA A 875 -12.37 -27.55 10.09
C ALA A 875 -12.05 -26.75 11.38
N GLY A 876 -11.71 -25.45 11.28
CA GLY A 876 -11.30 -24.64 12.44
C GLY A 876 -9.93 -25.02 13.03
N HIS A 877 -9.04 -25.62 12.25
CA HIS A 877 -7.74 -26.15 12.69
C HIS A 877 -6.56 -25.19 12.51
N LEU A 878 -6.76 -24.02 11.89
CA LEU A 878 -5.67 -23.10 11.53
C LEU A 878 -4.84 -22.68 12.76
N VAL A 879 -5.50 -22.14 13.80
CA VAL A 879 -4.81 -21.60 14.99
C VAL A 879 -4.00 -22.68 15.71
N LYS A 880 -4.57 -23.88 15.90
CA LYS A 880 -3.89 -25.01 16.56
C LYS A 880 -2.64 -25.44 15.81
N SER A 881 -2.70 -25.46 14.48
CA SER A 881 -1.57 -25.88 13.63
C SER A 881 -0.45 -24.84 13.64
N HIS A 882 -0.78 -23.56 13.52
CA HIS A 882 0.21 -22.47 13.61
C HIS A 882 0.87 -22.40 15.00
N LEU A 883 0.12 -22.58 16.08
CA LEU A 883 0.70 -22.59 17.43
C LEU A 883 1.69 -23.75 17.64
N LYS A 884 1.46 -24.91 17.02
CA LYS A 884 2.32 -26.09 17.15
C LYS A 884 3.63 -25.99 16.36
N HIS A 885 3.60 -25.40 15.15
CA HIS A 885 4.73 -25.46 14.22
C HIS A 885 5.32 -24.11 13.81
N ASN A 886 4.61 -23.00 14.02
CA ASN A 886 5.08 -21.64 13.68
C ASN A 886 5.50 -20.84 14.93
N ARG A 887 5.35 -21.42 16.13
CA ARG A 887 5.86 -20.86 17.39
C ARG A 887 6.88 -21.82 17.99
N SER A 888 8.17 -21.57 17.79
CA SER A 888 9.23 -22.35 18.42
C SER A 888 9.29 -22.06 19.92
N THR A 889 9.30 -23.11 20.74
CA THR A 889 9.73 -23.08 22.16
C THR A 889 11.11 -22.43 22.35
N ILE A 890 11.92 -22.35 21.30
CA ILE A 890 13.24 -21.69 21.25
C ILE A 890 13.16 -20.18 21.55
N ASN A 891 12.08 -19.50 21.15
CA ASN A 891 11.88 -18.07 21.48
C ASN A 891 11.43 -17.84 22.93
N MET A 892 11.21 -18.91 23.71
CA MET A 892 10.79 -18.88 25.11
C MET A 892 11.84 -19.45 26.07
N ALA A 893 13.07 -19.70 25.61
CA ALA A 893 14.17 -19.95 26.54
C ALA A 893 14.43 -18.66 27.35
N PRO A 894 14.37 -18.68 28.70
CA PRO A 894 14.67 -17.49 29.49
C PRO A 894 16.13 -17.12 29.23
N THR A 895 16.34 -15.95 28.62
CA THR A 895 17.64 -15.32 28.62
C THR A 895 18.02 -15.06 30.07
N ASN A 896 18.92 -15.87 30.62
CA ASN A 896 19.61 -15.58 31.87
C ASN A 896 20.44 -14.30 31.69
N VAL A 897 19.78 -13.16 31.70
CA VAL A 897 20.40 -11.84 31.86
C VAL A 897 20.24 -11.49 33.33
N SER A 898 21.33 -11.64 34.08
CA SER A 898 21.42 -11.11 35.43
C SER A 898 21.11 -9.60 35.38
N PRO A 899 20.26 -9.06 36.25
CA PRO A 899 19.93 -7.65 36.21
C PRO A 899 21.18 -6.82 36.50
N VAL A 900 21.62 -6.06 35.51
CA VAL A 900 22.65 -5.03 35.67
C VAL A 900 22.07 -3.95 36.57
N GLN A 901 22.61 -3.82 37.78
CA GLN A 901 22.25 -2.74 38.69
C GLN A 901 22.56 -1.38 38.05
N PRO A 902 21.63 -0.40 38.07
CA PRO A 902 21.92 0.95 37.63
C PRO A 902 22.95 1.61 38.56
N PRO A 903 23.86 2.46 38.02
CA PRO A 903 24.92 3.09 38.80
C PRO A 903 24.33 4.05 39.84
N SER A 904 24.81 3.90 41.07
CA SER A 904 24.43 4.71 42.23
C SER A 904 24.90 6.16 42.09
N LEU A 905 23.95 7.07 41.86
CA LEU A 905 24.17 8.50 42.06
C LEU A 905 24.24 8.78 43.57
N LYS A 906 25.45 9.12 44.03
CA LYS A 906 25.71 9.62 45.38
C LYS A 906 24.93 10.92 45.61
N HIS A 907 23.85 10.86 46.37
CA HIS A 907 23.29 12.05 46.99
C HIS A 907 23.86 12.25 48.40
N ALA A 908 24.32 13.48 48.62
CA ALA A 908 24.90 13.96 49.85
C ALA A 908 23.92 13.80 51.02
N ALA A 909 24.46 13.34 52.14
CA ALA A 909 23.76 13.31 53.42
C ALA A 909 23.63 14.73 54.00
N THR A 910 22.45 15.08 54.50
CA THR A 910 22.25 15.72 55.81
C THR A 910 20.78 15.71 56.23
N SER A 911 20.47 14.79 57.15
CA SER A 911 19.82 14.96 58.46
C SER A 911 18.36 15.45 58.62
N PRO A 912 17.66 14.98 59.69
CA PRO A 912 16.21 14.79 59.74
C PRO A 912 15.47 15.78 60.66
N GLY A 913 14.17 15.98 60.43
CA GLY A 913 13.32 16.78 61.31
C GLY A 913 11.84 16.44 61.17
N MET A 914 11.28 15.91 62.26
CA MET A 914 9.88 15.52 62.51
C MET A 914 8.85 16.61 62.18
N CYS A 915 7.65 16.22 61.74
CA CYS A 915 6.47 16.21 62.63
C CYS A 915 5.18 15.79 61.91
N ILE A 916 4.41 15.03 62.68
CA ILE A 916 3.04 14.56 62.47
C ILE A 916 2.06 15.74 62.55
N SER A 917 1.02 15.80 61.71
CA SER A 917 -0.39 15.92 62.15
C SER A 917 -1.39 15.98 61.00
N GLN A 918 -2.58 15.48 61.33
CA GLN A 918 -3.80 15.35 60.55
C GLN A 918 -4.54 16.69 60.31
N ALA A 919 -5.60 16.58 59.50
CA ALA A 919 -6.73 17.50 59.28
C ALA A 919 -6.38 18.68 58.34
N SER A 920 -7.08 18.88 57.22
CA SER A 920 -8.53 18.83 56.95
C SER A 920 -8.80 18.69 55.46
#